data_AF-A0A7Z9USC9-F1
#
_entry.id   AF-A0A7Z9USC9-F1
#
_cell.length_a   1.000
_cell.length_b   1.000
_cell.length_c   1.000
_cell.angle_alpha   90.00
_cell.angle_beta   90.00
_cell.angle_gamma   90.00
#
_symmetry.space_group_name_H-M   'P 1'
#
loop_
_entity.id
_entity.type
_entity.pdbx_description
1 polymer ?
#
loop_
_entity_poly.entity_id
_entity_poly.type
_entity_poly.pdbx_seq_one_letter_code
_entity_poly.pdbx_strand_id
1 'polypeptide(L)'
;MLVEVCRSGGCSVFKLKLKYKEYMVVQRLVVVFLVMFSFEVYSEDEKETPFFISSEIEDIDKIRKEIGTLPTTESNAADRRAALYRWWRFMWRRGMDMSRFDSLANLLINNQNDTDLGQKFISEGFQRLEEMWSNPIFIQEINGSMPSPTGTTTNWPVYHGVNGSQSGFSPDEGPSQGKVVWKFPKTNGWNAAVVIKEGKIYTSGAGSDVIAYCLDEKTGEVVWKGRQHSPSYYNNPGSKYTPFTTDKEVIIRAGRNFHIFNKSTGEKILNQNIQKSNWKGIAEKPVVFNYNNKYVILLDAVSGQGIWKFEPDGLITSDPMLSDNNAVVYTTSTNNTAYKLNTVNGSMLWEKNLPAQPRGKIALGAKQIYVGTKDATLLTLDKESSEVNWIFKPEEIENKAYEFYSSGLEIDDRLYIGAANKYLYCLNTRSGQLIWKHKLTDWIRSKPLLIGKTIYAATLDGRVHAVTDSGQSVHLKWSKQISNHGFTADLSGNKNGVIASDRNMMIFSIHPEKGTIQWKHSVLDGAWINGKFYADEEISGQQSSPTVVDSKLYIASPDGFVNAVDTESGKEIWRFETKSSCSPSPTVAEGKVFVGQTYQSFGEYFALDKDTGEPVWSSSDLGSVWISAGYANGKLFLGDMNGNFFCVDPNTGKKIWNYYTAENTPNENRPLDEHTGHGWPPGVYCNPVTEGNVVYVGSWSGYYFAFDQETGKLLWRTKTQPEGVNGGLPDSAAPVLHKDHLYVQKAGTFLVALNKYTGEIEWEWFAPPGFLQNGTVAANGDKVFASVVRQVTSLPYNATIFAFSDVENGSEILWQYKGGGGLTAPVMTKDKLIFGSSADPFIICLNPESGEVIWRTHVGGMMLESVPALYGNKVFALIKNGYLYAIE
;
A
#
# COMPACT_ATOMS: atom_id res chain seq x y z
N MET A 1 29.92 -34.97 -44.82
CA MET A 1 29.69 -36.08 -45.75
C MET A 1 29.63 -37.36 -44.94
N LEU A 2 28.46 -37.98 -44.88
CA LEU A 2 28.24 -39.36 -44.46
C LEU A 2 26.92 -39.74 -45.14
N VAL A 3 27.01 -40.73 -46.02
CA VAL A 3 25.94 -41.16 -46.92
C VAL A 3 25.49 -42.53 -46.43
N GLU A 4 24.23 -42.64 -46.03
CA GLU A 4 23.58 -43.94 -45.85
C GLU A 4 22.31 -43.95 -46.69
N VAL A 5 22.26 -44.92 -47.61
CA VAL A 5 21.19 -45.12 -48.58
C VAL A 5 20.62 -46.50 -48.32
N CYS A 6 19.34 -46.58 -47.96
CA CYS A 6 18.53 -47.77 -48.18
C CYS A 6 17.28 -47.39 -48.98
N ARG A 7 17.17 -48.00 -50.17
CA ARG A 7 16.02 -47.90 -51.08
C ARG A 7 15.15 -49.14 -50.91
N SER A 8 13.83 -48.94 -50.85
CA SER A 8 12.88 -49.72 -51.65
C SER A 8 11.55 -48.97 -51.79
N GLY A 9 11.27 -48.49 -53.02
CA GLY A 9 9.93 -48.10 -53.45
C GLY A 9 9.69 -46.61 -53.78
N GLY A 10 10.24 -46.11 -54.91
CA GLY A 10 9.70 -44.97 -55.66
C GLY A 10 10.10 -43.54 -55.22
N CYS A 11 10.90 -42.86 -56.05
CA CYS A 11 11.42 -41.47 -55.93
C CYS A 11 12.46 -41.19 -54.83
N SER A 12 13.71 -40.99 -55.26
CA SER A 12 14.84 -40.57 -54.42
C SER A 12 14.97 -39.04 -54.41
N VAL A 13 14.85 -38.40 -53.25
CA VAL A 13 15.26 -37.01 -53.04
C VAL A 13 16.73 -37.00 -52.55
N PHE A 14 17.61 -36.28 -53.24
CA PHE A 14 18.98 -36.06 -52.77
C PHE A 14 19.01 -34.85 -51.82
N LYS A 15 19.34 -35.06 -50.54
CA LYS A 15 19.67 -33.96 -49.60
C LYS A 15 21.19 -33.81 -49.51
N LEU A 16 21.73 -32.71 -50.05
CA LEU A 16 23.11 -32.28 -49.81
C LEU A 16 23.14 -31.40 -48.54
N LYS A 17 23.96 -31.78 -47.55
CA LYS A 17 24.17 -31.00 -46.32
C LYS A 17 25.55 -30.34 -46.38
N LEU A 18 25.60 -29.07 -46.73
CA LEU A 18 26.84 -28.26 -46.75
C LEU A 18 26.87 -27.34 -45.52
N LYS A 19 28.05 -27.19 -44.89
CA LYS A 19 28.27 -26.21 -43.81
C LYS A 19 28.73 -24.87 -44.41
N TYR A 20 28.32 -23.78 -43.76
CA TYR A 20 28.25 -22.39 -44.23
C TYR A 20 29.58 -21.69 -44.68
N LYS A 21 30.70 -22.41 -44.89
CA LYS A 21 31.99 -21.78 -45.24
C LYS A 21 32.57 -22.13 -46.62
N GLU A 22 31.81 -22.79 -47.49
CA GLU A 22 32.26 -23.11 -48.87
C GLU A 22 31.35 -22.53 -49.98
N TYR A 23 30.45 -21.61 -49.62
CA TYR A 23 29.49 -20.99 -50.56
C TYR A 23 30.13 -20.07 -51.63
N MET A 24 31.40 -19.68 -51.44
CA MET A 24 32.10 -18.75 -52.35
C MET A 24 32.95 -19.41 -53.44
N VAL A 25 32.97 -20.76 -53.56
CA VAL A 25 33.81 -21.46 -54.56
C VAL A 25 33.01 -22.14 -55.68
N VAL A 26 31.68 -22.23 -55.59
CA VAL A 26 30.84 -22.84 -56.66
C VAL A 26 30.11 -21.78 -57.51
N GLN A 27 30.69 -20.58 -57.64
CA GLN A 27 30.22 -19.56 -58.59
C GLN A 27 30.96 -19.58 -59.94
N ARG A 28 31.85 -20.54 -60.20
CA ARG A 28 32.69 -20.54 -61.42
C ARG A 28 32.66 -21.80 -62.29
N LEU A 29 31.77 -22.75 -62.06
CA LEU A 29 31.75 -24.00 -62.83
C LEU A 29 30.34 -24.49 -63.19
N VAL A 30 29.46 -23.62 -63.67
CA VAL A 30 28.32 -24.04 -64.51
C VAL A 30 28.02 -22.95 -65.54
N VAL A 31 28.85 -22.87 -66.58
CA VAL A 31 28.43 -22.37 -67.90
C VAL A 31 28.49 -23.57 -68.82
N VAL A 32 27.49 -23.70 -69.70
CA VAL A 32 27.24 -24.81 -70.66
C VAL A 32 26.40 -25.96 -70.10
N PHE A 33 25.07 -25.78 -70.08
CA PHE A 33 24.08 -26.60 -70.79
C PHE A 33 22.67 -26.20 -70.32
N LEU A 34 22.03 -25.31 -71.08
CA LEU A 34 20.58 -25.16 -71.10
C LEU A 34 19.99 -26.33 -71.90
N VAL A 35 18.85 -26.88 -71.48
CA VAL A 35 17.60 -27.02 -72.25
C VAL A 35 16.64 -27.99 -71.52
N MET A 36 15.42 -27.48 -71.29
CA MET A 36 14.19 -28.17 -70.87
C MET A 36 14.12 -28.79 -69.46
N PHE A 37 13.90 -27.96 -68.43
CA PHE A 37 12.92 -28.23 -67.38
C PHE A 37 12.47 -26.89 -66.79
N SER A 38 11.16 -26.67 -66.71
CA SER A 38 10.56 -25.52 -66.03
C SER A 38 10.79 -25.69 -64.53
N PHE A 39 11.67 -24.88 -63.94
CA PHE A 39 11.79 -24.76 -62.49
C PHE A 39 11.05 -23.50 -62.05
N GLU A 40 9.91 -23.68 -61.37
CA GLU A 40 9.42 -22.66 -60.46
C GLU A 40 10.25 -22.74 -59.19
N VAL A 41 11.05 -21.70 -58.95
CA VAL A 41 11.71 -21.48 -57.66
C VAL A 41 10.66 -20.81 -56.77
N TYR A 42 10.06 -21.59 -55.87
CA TYR A 42 9.35 -21.03 -54.73
C TYR A 42 10.40 -20.64 -53.67
N SER A 43 10.47 -19.35 -53.33
CA SER A 43 10.95 -18.97 -52.01
C SER A 43 9.79 -19.21 -51.04
N GLU A 44 9.83 -20.33 -50.33
CA GLU A 44 9.23 -20.35 -48.99
C GLU A 44 10.06 -19.40 -48.13
N ASP A 45 9.79 -18.10 -48.23
CA ASP A 45 9.89 -17.24 -47.05
C ASP A 45 8.72 -17.66 -46.15
N GLU A 46 8.81 -18.87 -45.57
CA GLU A 46 8.28 -19.06 -44.23
C GLU A 46 9.05 -18.05 -43.38
N LYS A 47 8.46 -16.86 -43.23
CA LYS A 47 8.75 -16.01 -42.08
C LYS A 47 8.56 -16.91 -40.88
N GLU A 48 9.64 -17.46 -40.33
CA GLU A 48 9.65 -18.06 -39.01
C GLU A 48 8.89 -17.07 -38.14
N THR A 49 7.72 -17.49 -37.67
CA THR A 49 6.92 -16.68 -36.76
C THR A 49 7.86 -16.42 -35.58
N PRO A 50 8.19 -15.16 -35.25
CA PRO A 50 9.11 -14.89 -34.17
C PRO A 50 8.61 -15.62 -32.93
N PHE A 51 9.49 -16.43 -32.34
CA PHE A 51 9.19 -17.28 -31.20
C PHE A 51 8.45 -16.44 -30.14
N PHE A 52 7.19 -16.75 -29.85
CA PHE A 52 6.42 -16.00 -28.86
C PHE A 52 7.05 -16.19 -27.47
N ILE A 53 7.67 -15.13 -26.93
CA ILE A 53 8.27 -15.16 -25.59
C ILE A 53 7.18 -14.84 -24.57
N SER A 54 6.79 -15.83 -23.78
CA SER A 54 5.81 -15.68 -22.71
C SER A 54 6.22 -14.60 -21.71
N SER A 55 5.24 -13.83 -21.21
CA SER A 55 5.43 -12.94 -20.07
C SER A 55 5.34 -13.66 -18.72
N GLU A 56 4.99 -14.96 -18.74
CA GLU A 56 4.60 -15.77 -17.58
C GLU A 56 3.27 -15.29 -16.94
N ILE A 57 2.53 -14.40 -17.60
CA ILE A 57 1.23 -13.87 -17.18
C ILE A 57 0.19 -14.21 -18.25
N GLU A 58 -0.61 -15.24 -18.00
CA GLU A 58 -1.47 -15.90 -18.99
C GLU A 58 -2.42 -14.94 -19.75
N ASP A 59 -3.09 -14.04 -19.04
CA ASP A 59 -4.07 -13.12 -19.61
C ASP A 59 -3.42 -11.99 -20.43
N ILE A 60 -2.23 -11.53 -20.02
CA ILE A 60 -1.42 -10.62 -20.84
C ILE A 60 -0.99 -11.34 -22.12
N ASP A 61 -0.50 -12.57 -22.01
CA ASP A 61 -0.07 -13.37 -23.17
C ASP A 61 -1.20 -13.70 -24.13
N LYS A 62 -2.41 -13.95 -23.61
CA LYS A 62 -3.61 -14.11 -24.43
C LYS A 62 -3.87 -12.86 -25.27
N ILE A 63 -3.90 -11.68 -24.65
CA ILE A 63 -4.16 -10.42 -25.35
C ILE A 63 -3.04 -10.08 -26.35
N ARG A 64 -1.77 -10.35 -26.00
CA ARG A 64 -0.62 -10.17 -26.89
C ARG A 64 -0.77 -10.97 -28.19
N LYS A 65 -1.22 -12.23 -28.09
CA LYS A 65 -1.50 -13.09 -29.26
C LYS A 65 -2.69 -12.59 -30.09
N GLU A 66 -3.75 -12.11 -29.42
CA GLU A 66 -4.94 -11.59 -30.08
C GLU A 66 -4.66 -10.30 -30.87
N ILE A 67 -3.78 -9.42 -30.39
CA ILE A 67 -3.49 -8.15 -31.06
C ILE A 67 -2.83 -8.35 -32.44
N GLY A 68 -2.06 -9.43 -32.61
CA GLY A 68 -1.51 -9.79 -33.92
C GLY A 68 -2.54 -10.32 -34.92
N THR A 69 -3.77 -10.62 -34.48
CA THR A 69 -4.78 -11.32 -35.30
C THR A 69 -6.14 -10.61 -35.35
N LEU A 70 -6.47 -9.77 -34.37
CA LEU A 70 -7.74 -9.09 -34.20
C LEU A 70 -7.54 -7.59 -33.96
N PRO A 71 -8.29 -6.71 -34.65
CA PRO A 71 -8.18 -5.26 -34.46
C PRO A 71 -8.63 -4.83 -33.06
N THR A 72 -8.07 -3.72 -32.59
CA THR A 72 -8.56 -3.04 -31.39
C THR A 72 -9.83 -2.29 -31.76
N THR A 73 -10.93 -2.57 -31.07
CA THR A 73 -12.26 -2.01 -31.29
C THR A 73 -12.76 -1.35 -30.01
N GLU A 74 -13.85 -0.59 -30.09
CA GLU A 74 -14.45 0.04 -28.91
C GLU A 74 -14.81 -0.97 -27.82
N SER A 75 -15.30 -2.15 -28.22
CA SER A 75 -15.71 -3.24 -27.32
C SER A 75 -14.56 -3.93 -26.58
N ASN A 76 -13.31 -3.85 -27.07
CA ASN A 76 -12.16 -4.53 -26.46
C ASN A 76 -11.03 -3.57 -26.01
N ALA A 77 -11.12 -2.28 -26.36
CA ALA A 77 -10.07 -1.29 -26.09
C ALA A 77 -9.80 -1.11 -24.59
N ALA A 78 -10.82 -1.20 -23.73
CA ALA A 78 -10.64 -1.05 -22.29
C ALA A 78 -9.76 -2.15 -21.69
N ASP A 79 -10.07 -3.42 -21.99
CA ASP A 79 -9.33 -4.59 -21.49
C ASP A 79 -7.91 -4.62 -22.08
N ARG A 80 -7.76 -4.32 -23.36
CA ARG A 80 -6.44 -4.22 -24.02
C ARG A 80 -5.58 -3.12 -23.38
N ARG A 81 -6.15 -1.95 -23.10
CA ARG A 81 -5.45 -0.85 -22.43
C ARG A 81 -5.02 -1.24 -21.02
N ALA A 82 -5.88 -1.91 -20.26
CA ALA A 82 -5.55 -2.39 -18.92
C ALA A 82 -4.38 -3.40 -18.94
N ALA A 83 -4.42 -4.36 -19.87
CA ALA A 83 -3.35 -5.33 -20.07
C ALA A 83 -2.03 -4.67 -20.52
N LEU A 84 -2.10 -3.68 -21.42
CA LEU A 84 -0.93 -2.90 -21.86
C LEU A 84 -0.23 -2.22 -20.68
N TYR A 85 -0.99 -1.52 -19.83
CA TYR A 85 -0.44 -0.83 -18.67
C TYR A 85 0.12 -1.79 -17.62
N ARG A 86 -0.50 -2.95 -17.43
CA ARG A 86 0.02 -4.01 -16.56
C ARG A 86 1.33 -4.58 -17.09
N TRP A 87 1.39 -4.90 -18.38
CA TRP A 87 2.60 -5.43 -19.00
C TRP A 87 3.77 -4.43 -18.95
N TRP A 88 3.48 -3.16 -19.22
CA TRP A 88 4.43 -2.06 -19.02
C TRP A 88 4.98 -2.05 -17.59
N ARG A 89 4.11 -2.04 -16.57
CA ARG A 89 4.53 -2.04 -15.16
C ARG A 89 5.35 -3.28 -14.80
N PHE A 90 4.96 -4.44 -15.33
CA PHE A 90 5.69 -5.68 -15.11
C PHE A 90 7.12 -5.60 -15.67
N MET A 91 7.30 -5.12 -16.91
CA MET A 91 8.61 -4.88 -17.52
C MET A 91 9.43 -3.88 -16.69
N TRP A 92 8.79 -2.78 -16.32
CA TRP A 92 9.39 -1.71 -15.54
C TRP A 92 9.87 -2.16 -14.15
N ARG A 93 9.07 -2.92 -13.38
CA ARG A 93 9.45 -3.45 -12.05
C ARG A 93 10.66 -4.38 -12.08
N ARG A 94 10.92 -4.99 -13.23
CA ARG A 94 12.12 -5.79 -13.48
C ARG A 94 13.37 -4.94 -13.74
N GLY A 95 13.23 -3.60 -13.78
CA GLY A 95 14.31 -2.66 -14.05
C GLY A 95 14.58 -2.44 -15.54
N MET A 96 13.61 -2.75 -16.42
CA MET A 96 13.76 -2.46 -17.85
C MET A 96 13.73 -0.95 -18.10
N ASP A 97 14.58 -0.49 -19.02
CA ASP A 97 14.60 0.90 -19.47
C ASP A 97 13.36 1.19 -20.33
N MET A 98 12.44 1.97 -19.76
CA MET A 98 11.18 2.31 -20.41
C MET A 98 11.23 3.60 -21.26
N SER A 99 12.39 4.26 -21.38
CA SER A 99 12.52 5.54 -22.11
C SER A 99 12.09 5.44 -23.58
N ARG A 100 12.26 4.28 -24.21
CA ARG A 100 11.81 4.00 -25.59
C ARG A 100 10.29 3.96 -25.76
N PHE A 101 9.54 3.90 -24.65
CA PHE A 101 8.08 3.88 -24.63
C PHE A 101 7.48 5.26 -24.30
N ASP A 102 8.24 6.18 -23.73
CA ASP A 102 7.77 7.47 -23.20
C ASP A 102 6.95 8.31 -24.19
N SER A 103 7.43 8.44 -25.43
CA SER A 103 6.75 9.25 -26.44
C SER A 103 5.37 8.68 -26.80
N LEU A 104 5.28 7.34 -26.90
CA LEU A 104 4.04 6.65 -27.20
C LEU A 104 3.10 6.63 -25.99
N ALA A 105 3.63 6.51 -24.77
CA ALA A 105 2.85 6.66 -23.54
C ALA A 105 2.15 8.02 -23.50
N ASN A 106 2.84 9.11 -23.85
CA ASN A 106 2.22 10.44 -23.93
C ASN A 106 1.07 10.51 -24.94
N LEU A 107 1.23 9.90 -26.12
CA LEU A 107 0.18 9.85 -27.13
C LEU A 107 -1.03 9.03 -26.67
N LEU A 108 -0.79 7.87 -26.04
CA LEU A 108 -1.82 7.03 -25.42
C LEU A 108 -2.67 7.81 -24.40
N ILE A 109 -2.02 8.61 -23.55
CA ILE A 109 -2.66 9.38 -22.49
C ILE A 109 -3.48 10.53 -23.07
N ASN A 110 -2.87 11.33 -23.94
CA ASN A 110 -3.48 12.56 -24.45
C ASN A 110 -4.67 12.28 -25.38
N ASN A 111 -4.72 11.09 -25.98
CA ASN A 111 -5.76 10.69 -26.93
C ASN A 111 -6.69 9.61 -26.37
N GLN A 112 -6.71 9.38 -25.04
CA GLN A 112 -7.53 8.32 -24.46
C GLN A 112 -9.04 8.49 -24.65
N ASN A 113 -9.50 9.74 -24.82
CA ASN A 113 -10.89 10.11 -25.07
C ASN A 113 -11.24 10.17 -26.57
N ASP A 114 -10.24 10.07 -27.45
CA ASP A 114 -10.45 9.94 -28.89
C ASP A 114 -10.51 8.44 -29.22
N THR A 115 -11.66 8.00 -29.72
CA THR A 115 -11.90 6.57 -29.95
C THR A 115 -10.93 5.99 -30.98
N ASP A 116 -10.69 6.68 -32.09
CA ASP A 116 -9.88 6.16 -33.19
C ASP A 116 -8.39 6.22 -32.85
N LEU A 117 -7.93 7.36 -32.35
CA LEU A 117 -6.53 7.54 -31.94
C LEU A 117 -6.19 6.67 -30.73
N GLY A 118 -7.10 6.58 -29.76
CA GLY A 118 -6.94 5.74 -28.57
C GLY A 118 -6.78 4.26 -28.94
N GLN A 119 -7.64 3.73 -29.82
CA GLN A 119 -7.56 2.34 -30.30
C GLN A 119 -6.27 2.08 -31.08
N LYS A 120 -5.87 3.02 -31.95
CA LYS A 120 -4.62 2.95 -32.70
C LYS A 120 -3.41 2.88 -31.77
N PHE A 121 -3.31 3.80 -30.82
CA PHE A 121 -2.15 3.87 -29.93
C PHE A 121 -2.06 2.67 -28.96
N ILE A 122 -3.18 2.03 -28.60
CA ILE A 122 -3.16 0.77 -27.85
C ILE A 122 -2.41 -0.31 -28.65
N SER A 123 -2.78 -0.50 -29.92
CA SER A 123 -2.15 -1.49 -30.80
C SER A 123 -0.67 -1.19 -31.03
N GLU A 124 -0.32 0.07 -31.30
CA GLU A 124 1.09 0.50 -31.41
C GLU A 124 1.85 0.30 -30.09
N GLY A 125 1.17 0.49 -28.95
CA GLY A 125 1.71 0.27 -27.62
C GLY A 125 2.19 -1.15 -27.42
N PHE A 126 1.35 -2.13 -27.76
CA PHE A 126 1.74 -3.54 -27.68
C PHE A 126 2.89 -3.87 -28.63
N GLN A 127 2.87 -3.36 -29.86
CA GLN A 127 3.98 -3.55 -30.80
C GLN A 127 5.30 -3.04 -30.22
N ARG A 128 5.31 -1.84 -29.64
CA ARG A 128 6.52 -1.27 -29.03
C ARG A 128 6.99 -2.07 -27.82
N LEU A 129 6.08 -2.55 -26.97
CA LEU A 129 6.46 -3.40 -25.84
C LEU A 129 6.97 -4.78 -26.30
N GLU A 130 6.45 -5.37 -27.38
CA GLU A 130 6.97 -6.61 -27.95
C GLU A 130 8.41 -6.46 -28.47
N GLU A 131 8.71 -5.35 -29.16
CA GLU A 131 10.08 -5.03 -29.59
C GLU A 131 11.04 -4.91 -28.39
N MET A 132 10.58 -4.28 -27.31
CA MET A 132 11.36 -4.13 -26.08
C MET A 132 11.47 -5.44 -25.30
N TRP A 133 10.44 -6.27 -25.31
CA TRP A 133 10.43 -7.57 -24.62
C TRP A 133 11.36 -8.58 -25.31
N SER A 134 11.39 -8.55 -26.65
CA SER A 134 12.24 -9.41 -27.47
C SER A 134 13.72 -9.03 -27.41
N ASN A 135 14.03 -7.76 -27.10
CA ASN A 135 15.39 -7.27 -26.91
C ASN A 135 15.46 -6.35 -25.68
N PRO A 136 15.41 -6.93 -24.47
CA PRO A 136 15.28 -6.16 -23.23
C PRO A 136 16.57 -5.43 -22.88
N ILE A 137 16.45 -4.14 -22.60
CA ILE A 137 17.53 -3.31 -22.03
C ILE A 137 17.18 -3.08 -20.57
N PHE A 138 18.06 -3.50 -19.66
CA PHE A 138 17.90 -3.28 -18.23
C PHE A 138 18.80 -2.12 -17.79
N ILE A 139 18.25 -1.24 -16.94
CA ILE A 139 19.02 -0.19 -16.29
C ILE A 139 20.02 -0.86 -15.34
N GLN A 140 21.30 -0.58 -15.56
CA GLN A 140 22.39 -1.15 -14.77
C GLN A 140 22.43 -0.51 -13.38
N GLU A 141 22.55 -1.35 -12.35
CA GLU A 141 22.98 -0.90 -11.03
C GLU A 141 24.39 -0.33 -11.12
N ILE A 142 24.66 0.70 -10.33
CA ILE A 142 25.98 1.32 -10.22
C ILE A 142 26.33 1.31 -8.75
N ASN A 143 27.44 0.66 -8.40
CA ASN A 143 27.99 0.73 -7.05
C ASN A 143 29.01 1.85 -7.00
N GLY A 144 28.97 2.65 -5.94
CA GLY A 144 30.02 3.62 -5.69
C GLY A 144 31.33 2.95 -5.30
N SER A 145 32.45 3.61 -5.60
CA SER A 145 33.80 3.04 -5.54
C SER A 145 34.49 3.17 -4.17
N MET A 146 33.95 4.01 -3.27
CA MET A 146 34.57 4.32 -1.98
C MET A 146 33.78 3.69 -0.83
N PRO A 147 34.43 3.09 0.18
CA PRO A 147 33.75 2.69 1.41
C PRO A 147 33.14 3.92 2.08
N SER A 148 31.92 3.76 2.61
CA SER A 148 31.20 4.86 3.23
C SER A 148 31.95 5.32 4.48
N PRO A 149 32.40 6.59 4.56
CA PRO A 149 33.15 7.07 5.71
C PRO A 149 32.32 6.93 6.98
N THR A 150 32.96 6.71 8.14
CA THR A 150 32.29 6.91 9.43
C THR A 150 32.06 8.41 9.61
N GLY A 151 30.88 8.88 9.22
CA GLY A 151 30.49 10.29 9.27
C GLY A 151 29.95 10.73 10.62
N THR A 152 29.68 12.03 10.73
CA THR A 152 28.81 12.58 11.79
C THR A 152 27.45 11.88 11.76
N THR A 153 26.79 11.74 12.91
CA THR A 153 25.42 11.25 12.98
C THR A 153 24.49 12.37 13.43
N THR A 154 23.61 12.80 12.54
CA THR A 154 22.67 13.89 12.80
C THR A 154 21.25 13.36 12.85
N ASN A 155 20.51 13.72 13.90
CA ASN A 155 19.11 13.36 14.03
C ASN A 155 18.29 13.92 12.86
N TRP A 156 17.39 13.09 12.33
CA TRP A 156 16.45 13.35 11.25
C TRP A 156 14.99 13.19 11.75
N PRO A 157 14.47 14.10 12.61
CA PRO A 157 13.15 14.00 13.24
C PRO A 157 11.93 14.08 12.29
N VAL A 158 12.03 14.84 11.20
CA VAL A 158 11.13 14.98 10.02
C VAL A 158 11.99 15.61 8.92
N TYR A 159 11.65 15.46 7.62
CA TYR A 159 12.34 16.06 6.45
C TYR A 159 13.23 17.26 6.83
N HIS A 160 14.51 17.00 7.04
CA HIS A 160 15.34 17.78 7.97
C HIS A 160 15.72 19.16 7.41
N GLY A 161 16.01 20.11 8.30
CA GLY A 161 16.72 21.34 8.00
C GLY A 161 17.39 21.90 9.25
N VAL A 162 18.53 22.58 9.10
CA VAL A 162 19.23 23.23 10.21
C VAL A 162 18.29 24.27 10.84
N ASN A 163 18.06 24.19 12.15
CA ASN A 163 17.15 25.09 12.89
C ASN A 163 15.68 25.07 12.43
N GLY A 164 15.19 23.95 11.90
CA GLY A 164 13.75 23.79 11.56
C GLY A 164 13.37 24.17 10.12
N SER A 165 14.35 24.43 9.25
CA SER A 165 14.13 24.92 7.87
C SER A 165 13.56 23.91 6.88
N GLN A 166 13.55 22.61 7.20
CA GLN A 166 13.10 21.52 6.31
C GLN A 166 13.76 21.51 4.93
N SER A 167 15.04 21.89 4.83
CA SER A 167 15.75 22.05 3.56
C SER A 167 16.11 20.73 2.85
N GLY A 168 15.87 19.58 3.46
CA GLY A 168 16.29 18.27 2.96
C GLY A 168 17.80 18.03 3.08
N PHE A 169 18.55 18.93 3.73
CA PHE A 169 19.99 18.83 3.92
C PHE A 169 20.37 18.15 5.25
N SER A 170 21.33 17.23 5.18
CA SER A 170 22.07 16.70 6.33
C SER A 170 23.55 17.08 6.23
N PRO A 171 24.21 17.45 7.36
CA PRO A 171 25.66 17.56 7.39
C PRO A 171 26.37 16.20 7.37
N ASP A 172 25.62 15.10 7.50
CA ASP A 172 26.19 13.74 7.45
C ASP A 172 26.72 13.41 6.05
N GLU A 173 27.64 12.44 5.99
CA GLU A 173 28.30 12.04 4.75
C GLU A 173 27.35 11.31 3.78
N GLY A 174 26.35 10.60 4.32
CA GLY A 174 25.46 9.75 3.54
C GLY A 174 26.16 8.52 2.93
N PRO A 175 25.38 7.64 2.28
CA PRO A 175 25.88 6.42 1.65
C PRO A 175 26.78 6.69 0.44
N SER A 176 27.90 5.98 0.36
CA SER A 176 28.86 6.09 -0.75
C SER A 176 28.76 4.94 -1.74
N GLN A 177 28.24 3.77 -1.35
CA GLN A 177 28.24 2.58 -2.21
C GLN A 177 26.89 2.27 -2.84
N GLY A 178 25.79 2.55 -2.13
CA GLY A 178 24.45 2.17 -2.58
C GLY A 178 24.11 0.71 -2.26
N LYS A 179 24.75 0.11 -1.25
CA LYS A 179 24.54 -1.30 -0.91
C LYS A 179 23.41 -1.45 0.11
N VAL A 180 22.43 -2.29 -0.17
CA VAL A 180 21.40 -2.66 0.82
C VAL A 180 22.05 -3.46 1.95
N VAL A 181 21.98 -2.96 3.19
CA VAL A 181 22.56 -3.61 4.38
C VAL A 181 21.54 -4.46 5.13
N TRP A 182 20.29 -3.98 5.23
CA TRP A 182 19.17 -4.73 5.79
C TRP A 182 17.84 -4.22 5.24
N LYS A 183 16.77 -5.01 5.47
CA LYS A 183 15.39 -4.61 5.16
C LYS A 183 14.49 -4.94 6.36
N PHE A 184 13.52 -4.08 6.62
CA PHE A 184 12.50 -4.28 7.64
C PHE A 184 11.12 -4.46 6.99
N PRO A 185 10.36 -5.52 7.32
CA PRO A 185 9.07 -5.81 6.70
C PRO A 185 8.01 -4.78 7.08
N LYS A 186 7.36 -4.20 6.07
CA LYS A 186 6.20 -3.30 6.15
C LYS A 186 5.10 -3.78 5.20
N THR A 187 3.89 -3.23 5.33
CA THR A 187 2.70 -3.79 4.65
C THR A 187 1.58 -2.77 4.47
N ASN A 188 0.68 -3.04 3.53
CA ASN A 188 -0.55 -2.25 3.27
C ASN A 188 -1.78 -2.71 4.08
N GLY A 189 -1.59 -3.51 5.15
CA GLY A 189 -2.66 -3.89 6.08
C GLY A 189 -3.63 -4.96 5.56
N TRP A 190 -3.11 -6.03 4.96
CA TRP A 190 -3.95 -7.17 4.51
C TRP A 190 -4.46 -8.01 5.68
N ASN A 191 -5.79 -8.21 5.76
CA ASN A 191 -6.45 -8.90 6.87
C ASN A 191 -7.46 -9.98 6.43
N ALA A 192 -7.60 -10.27 5.13
CA ALA A 192 -8.59 -11.23 4.64
C ALA A 192 -8.14 -12.68 4.86
N ALA A 193 -9.02 -13.48 5.47
CA ALA A 193 -8.90 -14.92 5.48
C ALA A 193 -9.34 -15.51 4.13
N VAL A 194 -9.12 -16.81 3.94
CA VAL A 194 -9.59 -17.54 2.76
C VAL A 194 -10.83 -18.37 3.09
N VAL A 195 -11.63 -18.71 2.09
CA VAL A 195 -12.73 -19.67 2.24
C VAL A 195 -12.36 -20.99 1.59
N ILE A 196 -12.49 -22.10 2.32
CA ILE A 196 -12.22 -23.45 1.81
C ILE A 196 -13.55 -24.19 1.64
N LYS A 197 -13.87 -24.62 0.42
CA LYS A 197 -15.08 -25.41 0.12
C LYS A 197 -14.76 -26.38 -1.03
N GLU A 198 -15.15 -27.65 -0.86
CA GLU A 198 -15.06 -28.67 -1.93
C GLU A 198 -13.66 -28.86 -2.54
N GLY A 199 -12.59 -28.79 -1.73
CA GLY A 199 -11.23 -28.95 -2.23
C GLY A 199 -10.66 -27.71 -2.93
N LYS A 200 -11.35 -26.57 -2.83
CA LYS A 200 -10.98 -25.29 -3.44
C LYS A 200 -10.85 -24.20 -2.40
N ILE A 201 -9.98 -23.24 -2.68
CA ILE A 201 -9.73 -22.06 -1.88
C ILE A 201 -10.20 -20.83 -2.65
N TYR A 202 -11.07 -20.03 -2.03
CA TYR A 202 -11.57 -18.77 -2.57
C TYR A 202 -10.96 -17.61 -1.81
N THR A 203 -10.34 -16.69 -2.55
CA THR A 203 -9.71 -15.48 -2.00
C THR A 203 -9.89 -14.30 -2.97
N SER A 204 -9.45 -13.12 -2.57
CA SER A 204 -9.50 -11.92 -3.38
C SER A 204 -8.16 -11.17 -3.38
N GLY A 205 -7.93 -10.33 -4.39
CA GLY A 205 -6.73 -9.50 -4.52
C GLY A 205 -6.96 -8.03 -4.11
N ALA A 206 -5.91 -7.41 -3.56
CA ALA A 206 -5.88 -6.02 -3.06
C ALA A 206 -5.29 -5.00 -4.06
N GLY A 207 -5.05 -5.42 -5.30
CA GLY A 207 -4.42 -4.59 -6.33
C GLY A 207 -5.33 -3.46 -6.84
N SER A 208 -4.90 -2.82 -7.91
CA SER A 208 -5.71 -1.84 -8.63
C SER A 208 -6.95 -2.50 -9.26
N ASP A 209 -6.85 -3.76 -9.66
CA ASP A 209 -7.99 -4.53 -10.14
C ASP A 209 -8.63 -5.32 -8.99
N VAL A 210 -9.92 -5.60 -9.12
CA VAL A 210 -10.59 -6.55 -8.22
C VAL A 210 -10.44 -7.93 -8.84
N ILE A 211 -9.68 -8.78 -8.17
CA ILE A 211 -9.47 -10.17 -8.59
C ILE A 211 -10.14 -11.12 -7.61
N ALA A 212 -10.90 -12.06 -8.16
CA ALA A 212 -11.40 -13.25 -7.52
C ALA A 212 -10.51 -14.44 -7.89
N TYR A 213 -10.01 -15.16 -6.91
CA TYR A 213 -9.24 -16.38 -7.15
C TYR A 213 -10.00 -17.59 -6.64
N CYS A 214 -10.02 -18.64 -7.46
CA CYS A 214 -10.24 -20.01 -7.02
C CYS A 214 -8.95 -20.79 -7.22
N LEU A 215 -8.38 -21.28 -6.12
CA LEU A 215 -7.16 -22.07 -6.12
C LEU A 215 -7.49 -23.53 -5.79
N ASP A 216 -6.71 -24.45 -6.34
CA ASP A 216 -6.72 -25.82 -5.86
C ASP A 216 -6.12 -25.90 -4.46
N GLU A 217 -6.82 -26.54 -3.52
CA GLU A 217 -6.38 -26.60 -2.12
C GLU A 217 -5.04 -27.34 -1.96
N LYS A 218 -4.76 -28.34 -2.80
CA LYS A 218 -3.58 -29.19 -2.66
C LYS A 218 -2.36 -28.60 -3.33
N THR A 219 -2.52 -27.95 -4.49
CA THR A 219 -1.39 -27.43 -5.28
C THR A 219 -1.21 -25.92 -5.14
N GLY A 220 -2.26 -25.17 -4.77
CA GLY A 220 -2.25 -23.70 -4.79
C GLY A 220 -2.30 -23.11 -6.20
N GLU A 221 -2.51 -23.94 -7.22
CA GLU A 221 -2.63 -23.50 -8.62
C GLU A 221 -3.97 -22.83 -8.86
N VAL A 222 -3.98 -21.85 -9.77
CA VAL A 222 -5.19 -21.15 -10.18
C VAL A 222 -6.07 -22.10 -10.97
N VAL A 223 -7.30 -22.33 -10.49
CA VAL A 223 -8.34 -23.06 -11.21
C VAL A 223 -9.09 -22.11 -12.14
N TRP A 224 -9.43 -20.94 -11.62
CA TRP A 224 -9.91 -19.81 -12.40
C TRP A 224 -9.57 -18.51 -11.67
N LYS A 225 -9.48 -17.42 -12.44
CA LYS A 225 -9.40 -16.04 -11.94
C LYS A 225 -10.46 -15.18 -12.60
N GLY A 226 -11.30 -14.53 -11.79
CA GLY A 226 -12.30 -13.57 -12.25
C GLY A 226 -11.79 -12.15 -12.02
N ARG A 227 -11.91 -11.25 -13.00
CA ARG A 227 -11.36 -9.88 -12.88
C ARG A 227 -12.39 -8.80 -13.19
N GLN A 228 -12.28 -7.69 -12.47
CA GLN A 228 -12.81 -6.41 -12.89
C GLN A 228 -11.71 -5.35 -12.90
N HIS A 229 -11.54 -4.70 -14.05
CA HIS A 229 -10.59 -3.61 -14.21
C HIS A 229 -11.04 -2.33 -13.50
N SER A 230 -10.09 -1.64 -12.87
CA SER A 230 -10.27 -0.26 -12.38
C SER A 230 -9.27 0.67 -13.06
N PRO A 231 -9.67 1.87 -13.50
CA PRO A 231 -8.75 2.82 -14.09
C PRO A 231 -7.82 3.50 -13.06
N SER A 232 -8.07 3.42 -11.75
CA SER A 232 -7.28 4.07 -10.70
C SER A 232 -7.24 3.25 -9.40
N TYR A 233 -6.10 3.26 -8.70
CA TYR A 233 -5.94 2.64 -7.38
C TYR A 233 -6.50 3.49 -6.22
N TYR A 234 -6.77 4.79 -6.44
CA TYR A 234 -7.39 5.67 -5.43
C TYR A 234 -8.91 5.49 -5.36
N ASN A 235 -9.56 5.20 -6.50
CA ASN A 235 -11.02 5.21 -6.59
C ASN A 235 -11.68 3.87 -6.23
N ASN A 236 -10.96 2.75 -6.33
CA ASN A 236 -11.53 1.43 -6.08
C ASN A 236 -10.42 0.40 -5.76
N PRO A 237 -9.76 0.49 -4.58
CA PRO A 237 -8.75 -0.49 -4.21
C PRO A 237 -9.37 -1.89 -4.16
N GLY A 238 -8.60 -2.90 -4.57
CA GLY A 238 -8.99 -4.31 -4.52
C GLY A 238 -9.52 -4.73 -3.15
N SER A 239 -10.18 -5.89 -3.12
CA SER A 239 -10.84 -6.38 -1.91
C SER A 239 -9.82 -6.77 -0.85
N LYS A 240 -9.92 -6.18 0.35
CA LYS A 240 -9.20 -6.60 1.56
C LYS A 240 -10.05 -7.45 2.51
N TYR A 241 -11.17 -7.97 2.02
CA TYR A 241 -12.17 -8.69 2.81
C TYR A 241 -12.18 -10.18 2.47
N THR A 242 -12.45 -11.01 3.47
CA THR A 242 -12.70 -12.44 3.27
C THR A 242 -13.88 -12.62 2.29
N PRO A 243 -13.74 -13.38 1.20
CA PRO A 243 -14.85 -13.64 0.28
C PRO A 243 -15.99 -14.39 0.95
N PHE A 244 -17.16 -14.33 0.33
CA PHE A 244 -18.29 -15.18 0.69
C PHE A 244 -18.60 -16.15 -0.45
N THR A 245 -19.02 -17.38 -0.14
CA THR A 245 -19.34 -18.39 -1.16
C THR A 245 -20.71 -19.00 -0.91
N THR A 246 -21.51 -19.13 -1.95
CA THR A 246 -22.74 -19.93 -1.95
C THR A 246 -22.48 -21.30 -2.58
N ASP A 247 -23.51 -22.00 -3.06
CA ASP A 247 -23.36 -23.19 -3.87
C ASP A 247 -22.98 -22.88 -5.32
N LYS A 248 -23.30 -21.68 -5.82
CA LYS A 248 -23.13 -21.28 -7.22
C LYS A 248 -22.28 -20.02 -7.41
N GLU A 249 -22.11 -19.20 -6.37
CA GLU A 249 -21.48 -17.88 -6.47
C GLU A 249 -20.31 -17.70 -5.50
N VAL A 250 -19.36 -16.85 -5.90
CA VAL A 250 -18.31 -16.25 -5.06
C VAL A 250 -18.51 -14.74 -5.06
N ILE A 251 -18.52 -14.15 -3.88
CA ILE A 251 -18.85 -12.75 -3.68
C ILE A 251 -17.66 -12.05 -3.03
N ILE A 252 -17.26 -10.94 -3.63
CA ILE A 252 -16.11 -10.14 -3.22
C ILE A 252 -16.54 -8.69 -3.02
N ARG A 253 -16.08 -8.09 -1.93
CA ARG A 253 -16.32 -6.69 -1.60
C ARG A 253 -15.11 -5.85 -1.97
N ALA A 254 -15.26 -4.84 -2.81
CA ALA A 254 -14.21 -3.86 -3.10
C ALA A 254 -14.74 -2.45 -2.83
N GLY A 255 -14.28 -1.85 -1.73
CA GLY A 255 -14.74 -0.53 -1.29
C GLY A 255 -16.26 -0.47 -1.09
N ARG A 256 -16.93 0.31 -1.96
CA ARG A 256 -18.39 0.53 -1.98
C ARG A 256 -19.16 -0.43 -2.89
N ASN A 257 -18.44 -1.34 -3.57
CA ASN A 257 -19.00 -2.23 -4.57
C ASN A 257 -18.93 -3.70 -4.12
N PHE A 258 -19.87 -4.50 -4.61
CA PHE A 258 -19.87 -5.95 -4.53
C PHE A 258 -19.77 -6.55 -5.93
N HIS A 259 -18.93 -7.58 -6.05
CA HIS A 259 -18.70 -8.33 -7.26
C HIS A 259 -19.12 -9.78 -7.04
N ILE A 260 -19.98 -10.28 -7.91
CA ILE A 260 -20.46 -11.66 -7.88
C ILE A 260 -19.87 -12.39 -9.07
N PHE A 261 -19.26 -13.54 -8.81
CA PHE A 261 -18.66 -14.43 -9.80
C PHE A 261 -19.30 -15.81 -9.74
N ASN A 262 -19.42 -16.46 -10.88
CA ASN A 262 -19.80 -17.86 -10.94
C ASN A 262 -18.71 -18.70 -10.27
N LYS A 263 -19.09 -19.53 -9.30
CA LYS A 263 -18.16 -20.33 -8.49
C LYS A 263 -17.41 -21.39 -9.31
N SER A 264 -18.00 -21.87 -10.41
CA SER A 264 -17.43 -22.91 -11.26
C SER A 264 -16.54 -22.33 -12.35
N THR A 265 -16.94 -21.21 -12.97
CA THR A 265 -16.24 -20.65 -14.13
C THR A 265 -15.38 -19.42 -13.82
N GLY A 266 -15.63 -18.75 -12.69
CA GLY A 266 -15.04 -17.45 -12.38
C GLY A 266 -15.60 -16.29 -13.19
N GLU A 267 -16.59 -16.53 -14.05
CA GLU A 267 -17.23 -15.50 -14.86
C GLU A 267 -17.99 -14.51 -13.98
N LYS A 268 -17.83 -13.23 -14.26
CA LYS A 268 -18.53 -12.17 -13.55
C LYS A 268 -20.02 -12.20 -13.86
N ILE A 269 -20.83 -12.29 -12.82
CA ILE A 269 -22.30 -12.26 -12.89
C ILE A 269 -22.81 -10.82 -12.69
N LEU A 270 -22.32 -10.13 -11.66
CA LEU A 270 -22.86 -8.82 -11.25
C LEU A 270 -21.77 -7.90 -10.67
N ASN A 271 -21.96 -6.58 -10.86
CA ASN A 271 -21.29 -5.53 -10.09
C ASN A 271 -22.36 -4.55 -9.57
N GLN A 272 -22.47 -4.39 -8.25
CA GLN A 272 -23.47 -3.53 -7.64
C GLN A 272 -22.85 -2.56 -6.64
N ASN A 273 -23.27 -1.30 -6.72
CA ASN A 273 -22.93 -0.28 -5.75
C ASN A 273 -23.98 -0.22 -4.63
N ILE A 274 -23.53 -0.31 -3.39
CA ILE A 274 -24.40 -0.40 -2.21
C ILE A 274 -25.31 0.83 -2.09
N GLN A 275 -24.83 2.03 -2.43
CA GLN A 275 -25.59 3.28 -2.24
C GLN A 275 -26.82 3.40 -3.14
N LYS A 276 -26.87 2.67 -4.26
CA LYS A 276 -28.01 2.67 -5.19
C LYS A 276 -29.07 1.62 -4.85
N SER A 277 -29.00 1.00 -3.66
CA SER A 277 -29.90 -0.08 -3.26
C SER A 277 -31.25 0.43 -2.75
N ASN A 278 -32.32 -0.33 -3.03
CA ASN A 278 -33.60 -0.18 -2.36
C ASN A 278 -33.53 -0.86 -0.98
N TRP A 279 -33.39 -0.07 0.09
CA TRP A 279 -33.23 -0.51 1.49
C TRP A 279 -34.50 -1.13 2.11
N LYS A 280 -35.10 -2.11 1.44
CA LYS A 280 -36.27 -2.88 1.89
C LYS A 280 -36.25 -4.27 1.26
N GLY A 281 -36.60 -5.30 2.03
CA GLY A 281 -36.75 -6.67 1.53
C GLY A 281 -36.47 -7.70 2.62
N ILE A 282 -36.30 -8.95 2.21
CA ILE A 282 -35.80 -10.05 3.06
C ILE A 282 -34.59 -10.61 2.33
N ALA A 283 -33.45 -10.73 3.01
CA ALA A 283 -32.29 -11.40 2.43
C ALA A 283 -32.53 -12.91 2.37
N GLU A 284 -32.32 -13.51 1.20
CA GLU A 284 -32.23 -14.96 1.06
C GLU A 284 -30.92 -15.45 1.69
N LYS A 285 -29.83 -14.71 1.44
CA LYS A 285 -28.50 -14.98 2.01
C LYS A 285 -27.98 -13.69 2.64
N PRO A 286 -28.23 -13.45 3.94
CA PRO A 286 -27.81 -12.20 4.57
C PRO A 286 -26.29 -12.11 4.66
N VAL A 287 -25.77 -10.93 4.33
CA VAL A 287 -24.37 -10.54 4.55
C VAL A 287 -24.38 -9.22 5.29
N VAL A 288 -23.60 -9.14 6.37
CA VAL A 288 -23.48 -7.95 7.20
C VAL A 288 -22.07 -7.37 7.14
N PHE A 289 -21.96 -6.05 7.21
CA PHE A 289 -20.67 -5.39 7.34
C PHE A 289 -20.78 -3.99 7.93
N ASN A 290 -19.63 -3.49 8.39
CA ASN A 290 -19.42 -2.12 8.80
C ASN A 290 -19.14 -1.22 7.57
N TYR A 291 -19.84 -0.09 7.51
CA TYR A 291 -19.66 0.98 6.55
C TYR A 291 -19.24 2.29 7.23
N ASN A 292 -18.01 2.73 6.93
CA ASN A 292 -17.36 3.95 7.45
C ASN A 292 -17.39 4.08 8.98
N ASN A 293 -17.42 2.97 9.73
CA ASN A 293 -17.62 2.90 11.18
C ASN A 293 -18.93 3.53 11.69
N LYS A 294 -19.81 3.99 10.81
CA LYS A 294 -21.03 4.70 11.17
C LYS A 294 -22.27 3.82 11.00
N TYR A 295 -22.26 2.90 10.03
CA TYR A 295 -23.44 2.11 9.71
C TYR A 295 -23.13 0.61 9.72
N VAL A 296 -24.01 -0.17 10.33
CA VAL A 296 -24.14 -1.60 10.06
C VAL A 296 -25.08 -1.74 8.88
N ILE A 297 -24.64 -2.44 7.84
CA ILE A 297 -25.45 -2.71 6.65
C ILE A 297 -25.68 -4.20 6.53
N LEU A 298 -26.92 -4.60 6.28
CA LEU A 298 -27.27 -5.93 5.81
C LEU A 298 -27.71 -5.88 4.35
N LEU A 299 -27.20 -6.80 3.56
CA LEU A 299 -27.60 -7.01 2.16
C LEU A 299 -27.87 -8.48 1.89
N ASP A 300 -28.53 -8.74 0.77
CA ASP A 300 -28.67 -10.09 0.23
C ASP A 300 -27.49 -10.43 -0.70
N ALA A 301 -26.81 -11.54 -0.42
CA ALA A 301 -25.64 -11.96 -1.18
C ALA A 301 -25.97 -12.36 -2.62
N VAL A 302 -27.16 -12.89 -2.87
CA VAL A 302 -27.54 -13.38 -4.21
C VAL A 302 -27.81 -12.20 -5.16
N SER A 303 -28.65 -11.27 -4.72
CA SER A 303 -29.06 -10.11 -5.51
C SER A 303 -28.11 -8.92 -5.39
N GLY A 304 -27.30 -8.86 -4.32
CA GLY A 304 -26.48 -7.71 -3.93
C GLY A 304 -27.29 -6.53 -3.36
N GLN A 305 -28.61 -6.67 -3.23
CA GLN A 305 -29.49 -5.61 -2.76
C GLN A 305 -29.31 -5.35 -1.25
N GLY A 306 -29.06 -4.08 -0.88
CA GLY A 306 -29.12 -3.63 0.51
C GLY A 306 -30.53 -3.80 1.10
N ILE A 307 -30.64 -4.44 2.26
CA ILE A 307 -31.94 -4.71 2.93
C ILE A 307 -32.25 -3.64 3.96
N TRP A 308 -31.30 -3.33 4.85
CA TRP A 308 -31.45 -2.29 5.86
C TRP A 308 -30.08 -1.72 6.25
N LYS A 309 -30.11 -0.55 6.89
CA LYS A 309 -28.97 0.07 7.55
C LYS A 309 -29.35 0.41 9.00
N PHE A 310 -28.39 0.27 9.91
CA PHE A 310 -28.53 0.62 11.32
C PHE A 310 -27.39 1.58 11.70
N GLU A 311 -27.74 2.68 12.35
CA GLU A 311 -26.80 3.66 12.90
C GLU A 311 -26.81 3.48 14.43
N PRO A 312 -25.73 2.95 15.03
CA PRO A 312 -25.64 2.84 16.49
C PRO A 312 -25.46 4.23 17.12
N ASP A 313 -25.61 4.29 18.45
CA ASP A 313 -25.11 5.42 19.21
C ASP A 313 -23.57 5.33 19.29
N GLY A 314 -22.89 6.40 18.86
CA GLY A 314 -21.46 6.41 18.60
C GLY A 314 -21.07 5.63 17.34
N LEU A 315 -19.79 5.27 17.22
CA LEU A 315 -19.28 4.53 16.07
C LEU A 315 -19.08 3.06 16.34
N ILE A 316 -19.20 2.26 15.30
CA ILE A 316 -18.89 0.84 15.30
C ILE A 316 -17.41 0.59 15.63
N THR A 317 -17.18 -0.25 16.63
CA THR A 317 -15.84 -0.64 17.11
C THR A 317 -15.39 -2.03 16.67
N SER A 318 -16.31 -2.86 16.20
CA SER A 318 -16.11 -4.26 15.78
C SER A 318 -16.55 -4.52 14.34
N ASP A 319 -16.04 -5.58 13.72
CA ASP A 319 -16.69 -6.16 12.53
C ASP A 319 -18.04 -6.79 12.94
N PRO A 320 -19.18 -6.38 12.36
CA PRO A 320 -20.48 -6.96 12.72
C PRO A 320 -20.53 -8.45 12.37
N MET A 321 -21.08 -9.26 13.27
CA MET A 321 -21.11 -10.72 13.13
C MET A 321 -22.54 -11.24 12.99
N LEU A 322 -22.79 -12.07 11.97
CA LEU A 322 -24.02 -12.83 11.81
C LEU A 322 -23.99 -14.08 12.70
N SER A 323 -25.11 -14.41 13.35
CA SER A 323 -25.26 -15.68 14.06
C SER A 323 -25.18 -16.89 13.13
N ASP A 324 -24.86 -18.07 13.67
CA ASP A 324 -24.72 -19.30 12.88
C ASP A 324 -25.98 -19.68 12.07
N ASN A 325 -27.16 -19.30 12.56
CA ASN A 325 -28.45 -19.48 11.89
C ASN A 325 -28.89 -18.28 11.04
N ASN A 326 -28.03 -17.27 10.87
CA ASN A 326 -28.29 -16.05 10.08
C ASN A 326 -29.52 -15.23 10.52
N ALA A 327 -30.00 -15.41 11.77
CA ALA A 327 -31.19 -14.75 12.28
C ALA A 327 -30.91 -13.39 12.92
N VAL A 328 -29.68 -13.17 13.43
CA VAL A 328 -29.33 -11.94 14.15
C VAL A 328 -27.92 -11.46 13.81
N VAL A 329 -27.70 -10.16 14.01
CA VAL A 329 -26.41 -9.48 13.88
C VAL A 329 -25.97 -8.97 15.24
N TYR A 330 -24.70 -9.15 15.58
CA TYR A 330 -24.05 -8.54 16.73
C TYR A 330 -23.06 -7.46 16.29
N THR A 331 -23.05 -6.33 16.99
CA THR A 331 -22.04 -5.28 16.80
C THR A 331 -21.78 -4.54 18.11
N THR A 332 -20.74 -3.71 18.13
CA THR A 332 -20.38 -2.87 19.27
C THR A 332 -20.04 -1.45 18.84
N SER A 333 -20.15 -0.46 19.74
CA SER A 333 -19.83 0.93 19.46
C SER A 333 -18.90 1.61 20.48
N THR A 334 -18.41 2.81 20.12
CA THR A 334 -17.54 3.66 20.94
C THR A 334 -18.22 4.17 22.21
N ASN A 335 -19.54 4.14 22.29
CA ASN A 335 -20.27 4.60 23.48
C ASN A 335 -20.42 3.50 24.55
N ASN A 336 -19.50 2.52 24.52
CA ASN A 336 -19.50 1.34 25.37
C ASN A 336 -20.74 0.46 25.15
N THR A 337 -21.29 0.39 23.95
CA THR A 337 -22.57 -0.30 23.71
C THR A 337 -22.40 -1.53 22.84
N ALA A 338 -23.08 -2.62 23.20
CA ALA A 338 -23.28 -3.79 22.36
C ALA A 338 -24.73 -3.85 21.86
N TYR A 339 -24.92 -4.36 20.65
CA TYR A 339 -26.21 -4.46 19.99
C TYR A 339 -26.47 -5.86 19.45
N LYS A 340 -27.70 -6.35 19.59
CA LYS A 340 -28.25 -7.49 18.83
C LYS A 340 -29.36 -6.98 17.92
N LEU A 341 -29.24 -7.20 16.62
CA LEU A 341 -30.17 -6.71 15.60
C LEU A 341 -30.84 -7.89 14.89
N ASN A 342 -32.10 -7.72 14.50
CA ASN A 342 -32.85 -8.69 13.71
C ASN A 342 -32.42 -8.61 12.23
N THR A 343 -32.12 -9.74 11.58
CA THR A 343 -31.71 -9.74 10.17
C THR A 343 -32.82 -9.40 9.19
N VAL A 344 -34.09 -9.54 9.57
CA VAL A 344 -35.25 -9.26 8.70
C VAL A 344 -35.41 -7.77 8.43
N ASN A 345 -35.26 -6.92 9.45
CA ASN A 345 -35.62 -5.49 9.34
C ASN A 345 -34.61 -4.54 10.03
N GLY A 346 -33.55 -5.07 10.63
CA GLY A 346 -32.56 -4.27 11.36
C GLY A 346 -33.04 -3.74 12.70
N SER A 347 -34.23 -4.16 13.17
CA SER A 347 -34.74 -3.73 14.47
C SER A 347 -33.86 -4.26 15.59
N MET A 348 -33.57 -3.40 16.55
CA MET A 348 -32.81 -3.76 17.74
C MET A 348 -33.60 -4.74 18.61
N LEU A 349 -33.01 -5.90 18.88
CA LEU A 349 -33.55 -6.93 19.78
C LEU A 349 -33.12 -6.66 21.23
N TRP A 350 -31.87 -6.24 21.42
CA TRP A 350 -31.40 -5.67 22.68
C TRP A 350 -30.24 -4.71 22.45
N GLU A 351 -30.04 -3.85 23.44
CA GLU A 351 -28.92 -2.94 23.62
C GLU A 351 -28.34 -3.14 25.02
N LYS A 352 -27.01 -3.19 25.14
CA LYS A 352 -26.34 -3.35 26.43
C LYS A 352 -25.17 -2.39 26.57
N ASN A 353 -25.21 -1.57 27.63
CA ASN A 353 -24.05 -0.83 28.08
C ASN A 353 -23.03 -1.77 28.72
N LEU A 354 -21.80 -1.69 28.23
CA LEU A 354 -20.65 -2.47 28.64
C LEU A 354 -19.86 -1.71 29.72
N PRO A 355 -19.15 -2.42 30.61
CA PRO A 355 -18.33 -1.81 31.65
C PRO A 355 -17.11 -1.06 31.09
N ALA A 356 -16.67 -1.38 29.87
CA ALA A 356 -15.55 -0.74 29.21
C ALA A 356 -15.76 -0.68 27.69
N GLN A 357 -15.06 0.23 27.03
CA GLN A 357 -15.21 0.44 25.59
C GLN A 357 -14.80 -0.82 24.81
N PRO A 358 -15.70 -1.42 24.02
CA PRO A 358 -15.41 -2.61 23.23
C PRO A 358 -14.42 -2.29 22.11
N ARG A 359 -13.55 -3.26 21.79
CA ARG A 359 -12.55 -3.15 20.74
C ARG A 359 -12.12 -4.53 20.23
N GLY A 360 -11.93 -4.65 18.92
CA GLY A 360 -11.52 -5.90 18.28
C GLY A 360 -12.68 -6.63 17.62
N LYS A 361 -12.47 -7.90 17.25
CA LYS A 361 -13.50 -8.73 16.64
C LYS A 361 -14.40 -9.37 17.72
N ILE A 362 -15.70 -9.49 17.42
CA ILE A 362 -16.62 -10.25 18.28
C ILE A 362 -16.41 -11.75 18.02
N ALA A 363 -16.33 -12.52 19.10
CA ALA A 363 -16.32 -13.97 19.07
C ALA A 363 -17.74 -14.51 19.26
N LEU A 364 -18.16 -15.47 18.43
CA LEU A 364 -19.43 -16.18 18.63
C LEU A 364 -19.18 -17.50 19.33
N GLY A 365 -19.79 -17.66 20.52
CA GLY A 365 -19.90 -18.93 21.24
C GLY A 365 -21.24 -19.61 21.00
N ALA A 366 -21.52 -20.74 21.65
CA ALA A 366 -22.82 -21.39 21.51
C ALA A 366 -23.95 -20.53 22.12
N LYS A 367 -23.79 -20.14 23.40
CA LYS A 367 -24.81 -19.40 24.17
C LYS A 367 -24.50 -17.92 24.39
N GLN A 368 -23.27 -17.50 24.13
CA GLN A 368 -22.78 -16.16 24.44
C GLN A 368 -21.92 -15.60 23.31
N ILE A 369 -21.67 -14.30 23.35
CA ILE A 369 -20.63 -13.65 22.55
C ILE A 369 -19.48 -13.22 23.45
N TYR A 370 -18.28 -13.11 22.90
CA TYR A 370 -17.11 -12.59 23.62
C TYR A 370 -16.62 -11.30 22.98
N VAL A 371 -16.26 -10.34 23.83
CA VAL A 371 -15.92 -8.98 23.43
C VAL A 371 -14.66 -8.55 24.18
N GLY A 372 -13.60 -8.24 23.45
CA GLY A 372 -12.43 -7.56 23.98
C GLY A 372 -12.70 -6.07 24.19
N THR A 373 -12.01 -5.45 25.13
CA THR A 373 -12.19 -4.04 25.48
C THR A 373 -10.87 -3.25 25.50
N LYS A 374 -10.97 -1.92 25.55
CA LYS A 374 -9.81 -1.03 25.67
C LYS A 374 -9.03 -1.18 26.99
N ASP A 375 -9.67 -1.62 28.07
CA ASP A 375 -9.04 -1.76 29.41
C ASP A 375 -8.37 -3.12 29.63
N ALA A 376 -8.04 -3.81 28.52
CA ALA A 376 -7.42 -5.13 28.47
C ALA A 376 -8.27 -6.23 29.13
N THR A 377 -9.60 -6.14 29.02
CA THR A 377 -10.51 -7.20 29.49
C THR A 377 -11.18 -7.94 28.34
N LEU A 378 -11.55 -9.19 28.62
CA LEU A 378 -12.42 -10.01 27.78
C LEU A 378 -13.70 -10.28 28.56
N LEU A 379 -14.83 -9.81 28.05
CA LEU A 379 -16.14 -10.02 28.67
C LEU A 379 -17.01 -10.92 27.82
N THR A 380 -18.02 -11.51 28.45
CA THR A 380 -19.07 -12.25 27.75
C THR A 380 -20.41 -11.55 27.85
N LEU A 381 -21.26 -11.79 26.86
CA LEU A 381 -22.68 -11.44 26.92
C LEU A 381 -23.50 -12.65 26.52
N ASP A 382 -24.46 -13.03 27.36
CA ASP A 382 -25.45 -14.03 27.01
C ASP A 382 -26.30 -13.55 25.83
N LYS A 383 -26.45 -14.42 24.82
CA LYS A 383 -27.11 -14.03 23.56
C LYS A 383 -28.57 -13.65 23.75
N GLU A 384 -29.25 -14.18 24.78
CA GLU A 384 -30.68 -13.97 25.00
C GLU A 384 -30.96 -12.89 26.03
N SER A 385 -30.34 -12.96 27.20
CA SER A 385 -30.57 -12.02 28.30
C SER A 385 -29.78 -10.73 28.20
N SER A 386 -28.73 -10.66 27.36
CA SER A 386 -27.75 -9.57 27.28
C SER A 386 -26.92 -9.34 28.55
N GLU A 387 -27.00 -10.24 29.54
CA GLU A 387 -26.25 -10.12 30.78
C GLU A 387 -24.79 -10.57 30.62
N VAL A 388 -23.91 -9.92 31.39
CA VAL A 388 -22.50 -10.27 31.44
C VAL A 388 -22.32 -11.47 32.35
N ASN A 389 -21.90 -12.63 31.79
CA ASN A 389 -21.70 -13.84 32.60
C ASN A 389 -20.40 -13.78 33.41
N TRP A 390 -19.32 -13.26 32.80
CA TRP A 390 -18.02 -13.09 33.45
C TRP A 390 -17.13 -12.10 32.69
N ILE A 391 -16.07 -11.65 33.37
CA ILE A 391 -15.02 -10.79 32.84
C ILE A 391 -13.67 -11.43 33.18
N PHE A 392 -12.80 -11.55 32.19
CA PHE A 392 -11.42 -12.03 32.32
C PHE A 392 -10.45 -10.88 32.10
N LYS A 393 -9.45 -10.76 32.98
CA LYS A 393 -8.32 -9.83 32.84
C LYS A 393 -7.02 -10.59 33.01
N PRO A 394 -6.07 -10.52 32.06
CA PRO A 394 -4.79 -11.20 32.18
C PRO A 394 -3.89 -10.49 33.19
N GLU A 395 -2.98 -11.25 33.80
CA GLU A 395 -1.98 -10.73 34.75
C GLU A 395 -0.92 -9.87 34.07
N GLU A 396 -0.49 -10.27 32.87
CA GLU A 396 0.44 -9.52 32.01
C GLU A 396 -0.38 -8.77 30.96
N ILE A 397 -0.14 -7.47 30.79
CA ILE A 397 -0.86 -6.62 29.82
C ILE A 397 0.18 -5.96 28.90
N GLU A 398 -0.12 -5.93 27.60
CA GLU A 398 0.62 -5.19 26.59
C GLU A 398 -0.05 -3.83 26.36
N ASN A 399 0.51 -2.76 26.93
CA ASN A 399 -0.06 -1.42 26.84
C ASN A 399 0.08 -0.78 25.44
N LYS A 400 0.96 -1.32 24.60
CA LYS A 400 1.19 -0.80 23.25
C LYS A 400 0.18 -1.30 22.23
N ALA A 401 -0.80 -2.07 22.67
CA ALA A 401 -1.72 -2.76 21.78
C ALA A 401 -3.04 -3.12 22.48
N TYR A 402 -4.07 -3.42 21.69
CA TYR A 402 -5.30 -3.99 22.25
C TYR A 402 -5.09 -5.45 22.60
N GLU A 403 -5.29 -5.78 23.88
CA GLU A 403 -4.99 -7.09 24.43
C GLU A 403 -5.75 -8.21 23.70
N PHE A 404 -7.08 -8.12 23.60
CA PHE A 404 -7.93 -9.12 22.95
C PHE A 404 -8.55 -8.61 21.65
N TYR A 405 -7.79 -8.69 20.56
CA TYR A 405 -8.29 -8.34 19.22
C TYR A 405 -8.84 -9.54 18.44
N SER A 406 -8.31 -10.74 18.70
CA SER A 406 -8.69 -12.00 18.05
C SER A 406 -10.15 -12.39 18.38
N SER A 407 -10.87 -12.94 17.41
CA SER A 407 -12.28 -13.35 17.56
C SER A 407 -12.49 -14.67 18.31
N GLY A 408 -11.46 -15.26 18.95
CA GLY A 408 -11.56 -16.47 19.77
C GLY A 408 -12.12 -17.73 19.06
N LEU A 409 -11.89 -18.90 19.66
CA LEU A 409 -12.41 -20.18 19.17
C LEU A 409 -13.02 -20.97 20.34
N GLU A 410 -14.35 -21.09 20.36
CA GLU A 410 -15.08 -21.90 21.35
C GLU A 410 -15.27 -23.34 20.86
N ILE A 411 -14.79 -24.32 21.63
CA ILE A 411 -14.96 -25.75 21.39
C ILE A 411 -15.03 -26.47 22.75
N ASP A 412 -16.05 -27.31 22.97
CA ASP A 412 -16.17 -28.19 24.14
C ASP A 412 -15.94 -27.50 25.49
N ASP A 413 -16.69 -26.43 25.78
CA ASP A 413 -16.56 -25.59 26.99
C ASP A 413 -15.19 -24.88 27.17
N ARG A 414 -14.40 -24.79 26.10
CA ARG A 414 -13.10 -24.10 26.08
C ARG A 414 -13.09 -22.98 25.05
N LEU A 415 -12.62 -21.81 25.46
CA LEU A 415 -12.34 -20.69 24.57
C LEU A 415 -10.82 -20.57 24.37
N TYR A 416 -10.35 -20.76 23.14
CA TYR A 416 -8.98 -20.46 22.76
C TYR A 416 -8.88 -19.06 22.17
N ILE A 417 -8.05 -18.20 22.73
CA ILE A 417 -7.92 -16.82 22.27
C ILE A 417 -6.48 -16.32 22.35
N GLY A 418 -6.02 -15.71 21.28
CA GLY A 418 -4.72 -15.06 21.21
C GLY A 418 -4.78 -13.64 21.74
N ALA A 419 -3.68 -13.17 22.33
CA ALA A 419 -3.59 -11.84 22.91
C ALA A 419 -2.29 -11.09 22.53
N ALA A 420 -2.28 -9.78 22.79
CA ALA A 420 -1.14 -8.90 22.50
C ALA A 420 0.05 -9.14 23.44
N ASN A 421 -0.17 -9.58 24.67
CA ASN A 421 0.91 -9.99 25.58
C ASN A 421 1.63 -11.31 25.18
N LYS A 422 1.39 -11.79 23.95
CA LYS A 422 2.01 -12.98 23.32
C LYS A 422 1.49 -14.31 23.85
N TYR A 423 0.43 -14.32 24.65
CA TYR A 423 -0.14 -15.56 25.16
C TYR A 423 -1.33 -16.05 24.31
N LEU A 424 -1.33 -17.36 24.04
CA LEU A 424 -2.53 -18.10 23.69
C LEU A 424 -3.18 -18.58 24.99
N TYR A 425 -4.41 -18.15 25.23
CA TYR A 425 -5.21 -18.49 26.40
C TYR A 425 -6.20 -19.62 26.08
N CYS A 426 -6.46 -20.45 27.08
CA CYS A 426 -7.61 -21.33 27.14
C CYS A 426 -8.43 -21.00 28.39
N LEU A 427 -9.67 -20.57 28.20
CA LEU A 427 -10.59 -20.21 29.28
C LEU A 427 -11.78 -21.16 29.32
N ASN A 428 -12.32 -21.41 30.51
CA ASN A 428 -13.60 -22.09 30.65
C ASN A 428 -14.72 -21.17 30.17
N THR A 429 -15.54 -21.62 29.22
CA THR A 429 -16.58 -20.78 28.62
C THR A 429 -17.66 -20.39 29.63
N ARG A 430 -17.96 -21.21 30.63
CA ARG A 430 -19.02 -20.93 31.61
C ARG A 430 -18.58 -19.95 32.70
N SER A 431 -17.36 -20.08 33.20
CA SER A 431 -16.88 -19.29 34.35
C SER A 431 -15.88 -18.20 34.01
N GLY A 432 -15.30 -18.20 32.81
CA GLY A 432 -14.19 -17.31 32.44
C GLY A 432 -12.87 -17.66 33.12
N GLN A 433 -12.83 -18.73 33.91
CA GLN A 433 -11.62 -19.15 34.62
C GLN A 433 -10.54 -19.60 33.64
N LEU A 434 -9.31 -19.15 33.89
CA LEU A 434 -8.13 -19.59 33.17
C LEU A 434 -7.91 -21.09 33.39
N ILE A 435 -7.83 -21.84 32.29
CA ILE A 435 -7.45 -23.26 32.31
C ILE A 435 -5.94 -23.36 32.10
N TRP A 436 -5.44 -22.74 31.02
CA TRP A 436 -4.00 -22.63 30.75
C TRP A 436 -3.69 -21.42 29.87
N LYS A 437 -2.42 -20.97 29.88
CA LYS A 437 -1.86 -19.98 28.93
C LYS A 437 -0.52 -20.48 28.38
N HIS A 438 -0.20 -20.15 27.13
CA HIS A 438 1.08 -20.49 26.50
C HIS A 438 1.69 -19.26 25.81
N LYS A 439 2.94 -18.93 26.13
CA LYS A 439 3.65 -17.81 25.50
C LYS A 439 4.18 -18.22 24.14
N LEU A 440 3.78 -17.50 23.10
CA LEU A 440 4.29 -17.62 21.74
C LEU A 440 5.36 -16.55 21.47
N THR A 441 5.87 -16.52 20.24
CA THR A 441 7.01 -15.67 19.87
C THR A 441 6.65 -14.20 19.72
N ASP A 442 5.39 -13.88 19.38
CA ASP A 442 4.92 -12.50 19.22
C ASP A 442 3.40 -12.39 19.42
N TRP A 443 2.84 -11.19 19.24
CA TRP A 443 1.40 -10.87 19.37
C TRP A 443 0.55 -11.79 18.50
N ILE A 444 -0.60 -12.24 19.02
CA ILE A 444 -1.52 -13.17 18.34
C ILE A 444 -2.82 -12.43 17.99
N ARG A 445 -2.99 -12.08 16.72
CA ARG A 445 -4.18 -11.33 16.22
C ARG A 445 -5.16 -12.19 15.45
N SER A 446 -4.66 -13.21 14.78
CA SER A 446 -5.47 -14.17 14.05
C SER A 446 -6.33 -15.01 15.00
N LYS A 447 -7.54 -15.37 14.56
CA LYS A 447 -8.32 -16.43 15.22
C LYS A 447 -7.55 -17.76 15.15
N PRO A 448 -7.36 -18.48 16.28
CA PRO A 448 -6.78 -19.82 16.26
C PRO A 448 -7.63 -20.80 15.45
N LEU A 449 -6.98 -21.83 14.90
CA LEU A 449 -7.63 -22.90 14.13
C LEU A 449 -7.47 -24.25 14.85
N LEU A 450 -8.53 -25.05 14.95
CA LEU A 450 -8.44 -26.43 15.41
C LEU A 450 -8.48 -27.40 14.23
N ILE A 451 -7.52 -28.34 14.17
CA ILE A 451 -7.56 -29.50 13.26
C ILE A 451 -7.30 -30.76 14.08
N GLY A 452 -8.31 -31.62 14.19
CA GLY A 452 -8.26 -32.76 15.10
C GLY A 452 -8.13 -32.28 16.55
N LYS A 453 -7.00 -32.61 17.21
CA LYS A 453 -6.68 -32.15 18.57
C LYS A 453 -5.60 -31.06 18.62
N THR A 454 -5.14 -30.59 17.46
CA THR A 454 -4.05 -29.61 17.36
C THR A 454 -4.63 -28.23 17.08
N ILE A 455 -4.26 -27.27 17.91
CA ILE A 455 -4.58 -25.85 17.78
C ILE A 455 -3.43 -25.16 17.07
N TYR A 456 -3.73 -24.35 16.07
CA TYR A 456 -2.78 -23.55 15.33
C TYR A 456 -3.00 -22.09 15.63
N ALA A 457 -1.91 -21.37 15.86
CA ALA A 457 -1.92 -19.93 16.10
C ALA A 457 -0.81 -19.26 15.28
N ALA A 458 -1.10 -18.08 14.73
CA ALA A 458 -0.15 -17.31 13.94
C ALA A 458 0.17 -15.97 14.60
N THR A 459 1.44 -15.58 14.52
CA THR A 459 2.00 -14.44 15.25
C THR A 459 2.50 -13.33 14.32
N LEU A 460 2.61 -12.10 14.84
CA LEU A 460 3.02 -10.93 14.05
C LEU A 460 4.50 -10.91 13.61
N ASP A 461 5.31 -11.82 14.14
CA ASP A 461 6.70 -12.06 13.69
C ASP A 461 6.78 -13.01 12.49
N GLY A 462 5.64 -13.45 11.92
CA GLY A 462 5.60 -14.29 10.73
C GLY A 462 5.76 -15.79 11.00
N ARG A 463 5.50 -16.22 12.24
CA ARG A 463 5.47 -17.64 12.62
C ARG A 463 4.07 -18.21 12.72
N VAL A 464 3.98 -19.52 12.47
CA VAL A 464 2.83 -20.35 12.83
C VAL A 464 3.29 -21.39 13.85
N HIS A 465 2.43 -21.66 14.82
CA HIS A 465 2.67 -22.56 15.94
C HIS A 465 1.58 -23.62 15.97
N ALA A 466 1.94 -24.85 16.28
CA ALA A 466 1.02 -25.95 16.50
C ALA A 466 1.14 -26.44 17.94
N VAL A 467 0.05 -26.42 18.68
CA VAL A 467 -0.02 -26.82 20.08
C VAL A 467 -1.14 -27.85 20.30
N THR A 468 -1.00 -28.68 21.33
CA THR A 468 -2.02 -29.66 21.72
C THR A 468 -2.51 -29.35 23.11
N ASP A 469 -3.83 -29.20 23.26
CA ASP A 469 -4.48 -29.09 24.56
C ASP A 469 -4.51 -30.47 25.23
N SER A 470 -3.94 -30.53 26.44
CA SER A 470 -3.88 -31.74 27.28
C SER A 470 -4.79 -31.66 28.50
N GLY A 471 -5.79 -30.77 28.46
CA GLY A 471 -6.75 -30.55 29.52
C GLY A 471 -6.34 -29.39 30.42
N GLN A 472 -5.29 -29.57 31.22
CA GLN A 472 -4.79 -28.55 32.17
C GLN A 472 -3.49 -27.89 31.70
N SER A 473 -2.93 -28.37 30.61
CA SER A 473 -1.67 -27.89 30.07
C SER A 473 -1.68 -27.96 28.54
N VAL A 474 -0.62 -27.41 27.96
CA VAL A 474 -0.44 -27.29 26.52
C VAL A 474 0.95 -27.79 26.13
N HIS A 475 1.02 -28.57 25.05
CA HIS A 475 2.27 -29.05 24.49
C HIS A 475 2.52 -28.43 23.11
N LEU A 476 3.66 -27.77 22.93
CA LEU A 476 4.11 -27.26 21.64
C LEU A 476 4.59 -28.43 20.77
N LYS A 477 3.92 -28.68 19.64
CA LYS A 477 4.35 -29.67 18.64
C LYS A 477 5.45 -29.12 17.75
N TRP A 478 5.24 -27.92 17.21
CA TRP A 478 6.22 -27.21 16.39
C TRP A 478 5.93 -25.71 16.32
N SER A 479 6.99 -24.95 15.98
CA SER A 479 6.95 -23.53 15.65
C SER A 479 7.83 -23.29 14.42
N LYS A 480 7.31 -22.61 13.40
CA LYS A 480 8.01 -22.40 12.12
C LYS A 480 7.84 -20.98 11.61
N GLN A 481 8.94 -20.40 11.12
CA GLN A 481 8.93 -19.16 10.34
C GLN A 481 8.34 -19.47 8.97
N ILE A 482 7.19 -18.86 8.65
CA ILE A 482 6.47 -19.08 7.40
C ILE A 482 6.65 -17.89 6.46
N SER A 483 6.61 -16.67 7.00
CA SER A 483 6.80 -15.43 6.24
C SER A 483 7.72 -14.48 7.00
N ASN A 484 8.35 -13.52 6.31
CA ASN A 484 9.00 -12.39 6.97
C ASN A 484 7.99 -11.33 7.42
N HIS A 485 6.71 -11.47 7.05
CA HIS A 485 5.62 -10.60 7.46
C HIS A 485 4.69 -11.34 8.42
N GLY A 486 4.20 -10.62 9.43
CA GLY A 486 3.24 -11.14 10.40
C GLY A 486 1.89 -11.55 9.83
N PHE A 487 1.10 -12.22 10.67
CA PHE A 487 -0.26 -12.68 10.35
C PHE A 487 -1.32 -11.98 11.21
N THR A 488 -2.34 -11.43 10.55
CA THR A 488 -3.52 -10.80 11.18
C THR A 488 -4.83 -11.40 10.68
N ALA A 489 -4.83 -11.97 9.47
CA ALA A 489 -5.95 -12.74 8.95
C ALA A 489 -6.18 -14.01 9.77
N ASP A 490 -7.44 -14.39 9.93
CA ASP A 490 -7.82 -15.60 10.66
C ASP A 490 -7.30 -16.85 9.93
N LEU A 491 -6.79 -17.82 10.69
CA LEU A 491 -6.33 -19.08 10.11
C LEU A 491 -7.52 -19.89 9.60
N SER A 492 -7.33 -20.55 8.46
CA SER A 492 -8.29 -21.47 7.86
C SER A 492 -7.60 -22.80 7.57
N GLY A 493 -8.33 -23.89 7.41
CA GLY A 493 -7.69 -25.15 7.07
C GLY A 493 -8.47 -26.39 7.48
N ASN A 494 -7.90 -27.53 7.14
CA ASN A 494 -8.40 -28.85 7.48
C ASN A 494 -7.22 -29.84 7.49
N LYS A 495 -7.49 -31.14 7.60
CA LYS A 495 -6.45 -32.19 7.63
C LYS A 495 -5.41 -32.14 6.49
N ASN A 496 -5.72 -31.50 5.36
CA ASN A 496 -4.82 -31.37 4.20
C ASN A 496 -3.80 -30.23 4.34
N GLY A 497 -4.07 -29.23 5.19
CA GLY A 497 -3.26 -28.01 5.27
C GLY A 497 -3.83 -26.97 6.22
N VAL A 498 -2.93 -26.26 6.92
CA VAL A 498 -3.23 -24.98 7.57
C VAL A 498 -2.98 -23.87 6.57
N ILE A 499 -4.00 -23.08 6.26
CA ILE A 499 -3.92 -21.95 5.35
C ILE A 499 -3.77 -20.65 6.15
N ALA A 500 -2.70 -19.92 5.86
CA ALA A 500 -2.37 -18.65 6.50
C ALA A 500 -2.13 -17.57 5.44
N SER A 501 -2.77 -16.41 5.61
CA SER A 501 -2.54 -15.23 4.77
C SER A 501 -1.70 -14.22 5.53
N ASP A 502 -0.49 -13.94 5.07
CA ASP A 502 0.37 -12.94 5.70
C ASP A 502 -0.06 -11.52 5.34
N ARG A 503 0.52 -10.54 6.03
CA ARG A 503 0.24 -9.13 5.76
C ARG A 503 0.80 -8.63 4.42
N ASN A 504 1.67 -9.37 3.73
CA ASN A 504 2.21 -8.99 2.41
C ASN A 504 1.45 -9.64 1.25
N MET A 505 0.20 -10.04 1.47
CA MET A 505 -0.69 -10.59 0.44
C MET A 505 -0.21 -11.93 -0.12
N MET A 506 0.50 -12.71 0.69
CA MET A 506 0.88 -14.08 0.39
C MET A 506 0.01 -15.06 1.18
N ILE A 507 -0.51 -16.08 0.49
CA ILE A 507 -1.20 -17.23 1.08
C ILE A 507 -0.22 -18.39 1.13
N PHE A 508 -0.20 -19.10 2.25
CA PHE A 508 0.61 -20.28 2.46
C PHE A 508 -0.29 -21.45 2.84
N SER A 509 -0.03 -22.62 2.25
CA SER A 509 -0.48 -23.89 2.80
C SER A 509 0.65 -24.55 3.56
N ILE A 510 0.38 -24.96 4.80
CA ILE A 510 1.36 -25.47 5.74
C ILE A 510 0.93 -26.87 6.18
N HIS A 511 1.87 -27.82 6.09
CA HIS A 511 1.62 -29.20 6.49
C HIS A 511 1.28 -29.27 7.99
N PRO A 512 0.08 -29.74 8.39
CA PRO A 512 -0.37 -29.65 9.79
C PRO A 512 0.57 -30.33 10.79
N GLU A 513 1.12 -31.50 10.44
CA GLU A 513 2.04 -32.24 11.34
C GLU A 513 3.50 -31.75 11.32
N LYS A 514 4.00 -31.24 10.18
CA LYS A 514 5.43 -30.95 9.98
C LYS A 514 5.77 -29.46 10.08
N GLY A 515 4.79 -28.58 9.89
CA GLY A 515 4.99 -27.14 9.79
C GLY A 515 5.74 -26.69 8.52
N THR A 516 5.94 -27.59 7.55
CA THR A 516 6.60 -27.26 6.28
C THR A 516 5.61 -26.64 5.30
N ILE A 517 6.04 -25.60 4.57
CA ILE A 517 5.24 -25.00 3.50
C ILE A 517 5.02 -26.05 2.38
N GLN A 518 3.75 -26.29 2.03
CA GLN A 518 3.35 -27.14 0.91
C GLN A 518 3.36 -26.35 -0.40
N TRP A 519 2.78 -25.14 -0.37
CA TRP A 519 2.79 -24.20 -1.49
C TRP A 519 2.55 -22.76 -0.97
N LYS A 520 2.84 -21.78 -1.82
CA LYS A 520 2.54 -20.36 -1.57
C LYS A 520 1.95 -19.70 -2.82
N HIS A 521 1.06 -18.74 -2.64
CA HIS A 521 0.38 -18.02 -3.71
C HIS A 521 0.29 -16.53 -3.39
N SER A 522 0.55 -15.65 -4.36
CA SER A 522 0.35 -14.19 -4.20
C SER A 522 -1.08 -13.83 -4.58
N VAL A 523 -1.79 -13.05 -3.77
CA VAL A 523 -3.10 -12.51 -4.18
C VAL A 523 -3.01 -11.23 -5.02
N LEU A 524 -1.79 -10.80 -5.34
CA LEU A 524 -1.52 -9.89 -6.46
C LEU A 524 -1.19 -10.72 -7.69
N ASP A 525 -1.68 -10.31 -8.86
CA ASP A 525 -1.29 -10.93 -10.13
C ASP A 525 0.12 -10.48 -10.57
N GLY A 526 0.77 -11.34 -11.34
CA GLY A 526 2.16 -11.16 -11.77
C GLY A 526 2.83 -12.49 -12.06
N ALA A 527 4.17 -12.49 -12.08
CA ALA A 527 4.94 -13.69 -12.40
C ALA A 527 6.13 -13.92 -11.47
N TRP A 528 6.47 -15.20 -11.28
CA TRP A 528 7.70 -15.62 -10.62
C TRP A 528 8.82 -15.76 -11.65
N ILE A 529 9.82 -14.90 -11.58
CA ILE A 529 11.00 -14.95 -12.45
C ILE A 529 12.21 -15.25 -11.57
N ASN A 530 12.87 -16.39 -11.80
CA ASN A 530 14.04 -16.85 -11.04
C ASN A 530 13.82 -16.84 -9.52
N GLY A 531 12.63 -17.28 -9.07
CA GLY A 531 12.27 -17.34 -7.65
C GLY A 531 11.86 -16.01 -7.01
N LYS A 532 11.86 -14.89 -7.76
CA LYS A 532 11.35 -13.58 -7.31
C LYS A 532 10.01 -13.28 -7.97
N PHE A 533 9.04 -12.88 -7.16
CA PHE A 533 7.73 -12.45 -7.65
C PHE A 533 7.78 -10.99 -8.10
N TYR A 534 7.27 -10.71 -9.29
CA TYR A 534 7.06 -9.39 -9.83
C TYR A 534 5.56 -9.21 -10.09
N ALA A 535 4.89 -8.47 -9.21
CA ALA A 535 3.50 -8.11 -9.43
C ALA A 535 3.36 -7.19 -10.65
N ASP A 536 2.26 -7.28 -11.38
CA ASP A 536 1.89 -6.33 -12.44
C ASP A 536 0.80 -5.33 -12.00
N GLU A 537 0.26 -5.55 -10.79
CA GLU A 537 -0.72 -4.70 -10.13
C GLU A 537 -0.07 -3.71 -9.15
N GLU A 538 -0.70 -2.56 -8.99
CA GLU A 538 -0.31 -1.54 -8.02
C GLU A 538 -1.19 -1.62 -6.77
N ILE A 539 -0.65 -1.26 -5.60
CA ILE A 539 -1.40 -1.28 -4.35
C ILE A 539 -1.42 0.15 -3.77
N SER A 540 -2.60 0.58 -3.34
CA SER A 540 -2.75 1.86 -2.63
C SER A 540 -2.19 1.76 -1.21
N GLY A 541 -1.71 2.87 -0.65
CA GLY A 541 -1.59 3.03 0.80
C GLY A 541 -0.21 3.37 1.36
N GLN A 542 0.90 2.81 0.89
CA GLN A 542 2.21 3.07 1.54
C GLN A 542 2.73 4.49 1.28
N GLN A 543 2.56 5.36 2.28
CA GLN A 543 2.97 6.75 2.33
C GLN A 543 3.35 7.02 3.78
N SER A 544 4.65 7.05 4.12
CA SER A 544 5.16 7.48 5.43
C SER A 544 6.67 7.59 5.34
N SER A 545 7.23 8.76 5.63
CA SER A 545 8.68 8.94 5.59
C SER A 545 9.31 8.38 6.86
N PRO A 546 10.43 7.64 6.78
CA PRO A 546 11.19 7.27 7.97
C PRO A 546 11.72 8.51 8.68
N THR A 547 11.80 8.40 10.01
CA THR A 547 12.35 9.41 10.92
C THR A 547 13.46 8.76 11.72
N VAL A 548 14.61 9.40 11.90
CA VAL A 548 15.75 8.81 12.63
C VAL A 548 16.21 9.71 13.76
N VAL A 549 16.19 9.24 15.01
CA VAL A 549 16.67 10.00 16.17
C VAL A 549 17.38 9.05 17.13
N ASP A 550 18.57 9.45 17.59
CA ASP A 550 19.39 8.70 18.57
C ASP A 550 19.60 7.22 18.16
N SER A 551 19.99 7.00 16.90
CA SER A 551 20.21 5.68 16.29
C SER A 551 18.96 4.77 16.21
N LYS A 552 17.76 5.34 16.40
CA LYS A 552 16.48 4.65 16.22
C LYS A 552 15.74 5.23 15.04
N LEU A 553 15.23 4.35 14.18
CA LEU A 553 14.36 4.70 13.08
C LEU A 553 12.90 4.46 13.46
N TYR A 554 12.06 5.45 13.27
CA TYR A 554 10.62 5.42 13.49
C TYR A 554 9.88 5.43 12.16
N ILE A 555 8.88 4.56 12.03
CA ILE A 555 8.10 4.45 10.80
C ILE A 555 6.66 4.02 11.08
N ALA A 556 5.71 4.84 10.63
CA ALA A 556 4.28 4.52 10.62
C ALA A 556 3.89 3.83 9.32
N SER A 557 2.76 3.12 9.30
CA SER A 557 2.33 2.40 8.12
C SER A 557 0.80 2.22 8.06
N PRO A 558 0.24 2.05 6.85
CA PRO A 558 -1.20 1.80 6.66
C PRO A 558 -1.72 0.52 7.30
N ASP A 559 -0.82 -0.38 7.68
CA ASP A 559 -1.14 -1.61 8.43
C ASP A 559 -1.53 -1.36 9.89
N GLY A 560 -1.55 -0.12 10.35
CA GLY A 560 -1.99 0.27 11.69
C GLY A 560 -0.95 0.04 12.76
N PHE A 561 0.34 0.08 12.38
CA PHE A 561 1.46 -0.03 13.31
C PHE A 561 2.47 1.11 13.14
N VAL A 562 2.98 1.55 14.28
CA VAL A 562 4.18 2.39 14.39
C VAL A 562 5.29 1.54 14.97
N ASN A 563 6.46 1.55 14.35
CA ASN A 563 7.60 0.75 14.78
C ASN A 563 8.80 1.65 15.04
N ALA A 564 9.56 1.33 16.08
CA ALA A 564 10.96 1.74 16.21
C ALA A 564 11.87 0.57 15.81
N VAL A 565 12.90 0.89 15.04
CA VAL A 565 13.84 -0.07 14.46
C VAL A 565 15.25 0.42 14.73
N ASP A 566 16.14 -0.49 15.10
CA ASP A 566 17.56 -0.20 15.25
C ASP A 566 18.20 0.10 13.90
N THR A 567 18.85 1.26 13.79
CA THR A 567 19.42 1.76 12.51
C THR A 567 20.54 0.89 11.95
N GLU A 568 21.26 0.17 12.81
CA GLU A 568 22.40 -0.67 12.42
C GLU A 568 21.97 -2.09 12.03
N SER A 569 21.12 -2.73 12.83
CA SER A 569 20.76 -4.14 12.66
C SER A 569 19.43 -4.37 11.94
N GLY A 570 18.58 -3.34 11.82
CA GLY A 570 17.23 -3.48 11.26
C GLY A 570 16.26 -4.25 12.16
N LYS A 571 16.62 -4.51 13.43
CA LYS A 571 15.76 -5.22 14.37
C LYS A 571 14.69 -4.29 14.96
N GLU A 572 13.47 -4.82 15.13
CA GLU A 572 12.41 -4.11 15.86
C GLU A 572 12.84 -3.88 17.32
N ILE A 573 12.74 -2.63 17.78
CA ILE A 573 12.94 -2.25 19.19
C ILE A 573 11.60 -2.31 19.92
N TRP A 574 10.59 -1.64 19.36
CA TRP A 574 9.22 -1.68 19.86
C TRP A 574 8.23 -1.46 18.70
N ARG A 575 6.97 -1.81 18.97
CA ARG A 575 5.83 -1.61 18.08
C ARG A 575 4.62 -1.14 18.86
N PHE A 576 3.86 -0.21 18.30
CA PHE A 576 2.60 0.31 18.83
C PHE A 576 1.48 0.11 17.80
N GLU A 577 0.31 -0.35 18.25
CA GLU A 577 -0.87 -0.58 17.40
C GLU A 577 -1.82 0.62 17.44
N THR A 578 -2.06 1.21 16.28
CA THR A 578 -3.00 2.32 16.12
C THR A 578 -4.38 1.88 15.62
N LYS A 579 -4.58 0.60 15.22
CA LYS A 579 -5.82 0.01 14.65
C LYS A 579 -6.23 0.52 13.25
N SER A 580 -5.82 1.72 12.86
CA SER A 580 -6.15 2.33 11.56
C SER A 580 -4.89 2.80 10.86
N SER A 581 -5.01 3.07 9.56
CA SER A 581 -3.92 3.59 8.74
C SER A 581 -3.25 4.79 9.39
N CYS A 582 -1.94 4.68 9.62
CA CYS A 582 -1.09 5.79 10.01
C CYS A 582 -0.11 6.05 8.88
N SER A 583 -0.51 6.95 7.98
CA SER A 583 0.31 7.41 6.87
C SER A 583 1.25 8.60 7.23
N PRO A 584 0.89 9.53 8.14
CA PRO A 584 1.80 10.61 8.53
C PRO A 584 3.16 10.10 8.98
N SER A 585 4.23 10.83 8.63
CA SER A 585 5.57 10.50 9.12
C SER A 585 5.64 10.77 10.63
N PRO A 586 6.24 9.88 11.44
CA PRO A 586 6.40 10.12 12.87
C PRO A 586 7.25 11.38 13.12
N THR A 587 6.80 12.25 14.00
CA THR A 587 7.58 13.41 14.47
C THR A 587 8.20 13.08 15.81
N VAL A 588 9.51 13.26 15.97
CA VAL A 588 10.21 12.92 17.24
C VAL A 588 10.77 14.18 17.89
N ALA A 589 10.30 14.47 19.10
CA ALA A 589 10.75 15.60 19.90
C ALA A 589 10.48 15.37 21.40
N GLU A 590 11.29 15.99 22.28
CA GLU A 590 11.13 15.94 23.74
C GLU A 590 10.94 14.53 24.33
N GLY A 591 11.68 13.54 23.83
CA GLY A 591 11.57 12.16 24.29
C GLY A 591 10.34 11.41 23.79
N LYS A 592 9.55 11.98 22.87
CA LYS A 592 8.28 11.43 22.39
C LYS A 592 8.24 11.27 20.87
N VAL A 593 7.38 10.36 20.42
CA VAL A 593 7.01 10.13 19.02
C VAL A 593 5.55 10.53 18.84
N PHE A 594 5.29 11.47 17.93
CA PHE A 594 3.96 12.01 17.62
C PHE A 594 3.48 11.47 16.28
N VAL A 595 2.27 10.89 16.27
CA VAL A 595 1.70 10.18 15.12
C VAL A 595 0.18 10.29 15.11
N GLY A 596 -0.42 10.39 13.92
CA GLY A 596 -1.87 10.49 13.72
C GLY A 596 -2.44 9.37 12.85
N GLN A 597 -3.69 9.00 13.12
CA GLN A 597 -4.47 8.13 12.22
C GLN A 597 -5.09 8.92 11.07
N THR A 598 -5.25 8.24 9.94
CA THR A 598 -5.85 8.76 8.70
C THR A 598 -7.09 7.95 8.30
N TYR A 599 -7.90 8.51 7.41
CA TYR A 599 -9.04 7.84 6.75
C TYR A 599 -10.20 7.38 7.65
N GLN A 600 -10.31 7.88 8.89
CA GLN A 600 -11.46 7.62 9.74
C GLN A 600 -12.04 8.93 10.27
N SER A 601 -13.36 8.96 10.45
CA SER A 601 -14.11 10.12 10.93
C SER A 601 -13.68 10.62 12.34
N PHE A 602 -12.73 9.96 13.01
CA PHE A 602 -12.32 10.20 14.41
C PHE A 602 -10.82 9.95 14.63
N GLY A 603 -9.97 10.31 13.65
CA GLY A 603 -8.52 10.09 13.73
C GLY A 603 -7.96 10.38 15.12
N GLU A 604 -7.39 9.37 15.76
CA GLU A 604 -6.74 9.53 17.06
C GLU A 604 -5.28 9.95 16.82
N TYR A 605 -4.83 10.93 17.58
CA TYR A 605 -3.45 11.38 17.58
C TYR A 605 -2.77 10.92 18.87
N PHE A 606 -1.54 10.44 18.77
CA PHE A 606 -0.82 9.83 19.88
C PHE A 606 0.50 10.53 20.12
N ALA A 607 0.88 10.63 21.39
CA ALA A 607 2.28 10.74 21.79
C ALA A 607 2.71 9.44 22.47
N LEU A 608 3.79 8.87 21.98
CA LEU A 608 4.41 7.66 22.51
C LEU A 608 5.76 8.01 23.10
N ASP A 609 6.17 7.33 24.17
CA ASP A 609 7.54 7.42 24.66
C ASP A 609 8.51 6.89 23.58
N LYS A 610 9.55 7.67 23.24
CA LYS A 610 10.42 7.35 22.09
C LYS A 610 11.20 6.05 22.30
N ASP A 611 11.49 5.69 23.54
CA ASP A 611 12.40 4.61 23.88
C ASP A 611 11.66 3.29 24.10
N THR A 612 10.42 3.34 24.59
CA THR A 612 9.61 2.18 24.97
C THR A 612 8.39 1.94 24.07
N GLY A 613 7.91 2.98 23.37
CA GLY A 613 6.69 2.96 22.57
C GLY A 613 5.40 3.01 23.40
N GLU A 614 5.51 3.16 24.72
CA GLU A 614 4.34 3.24 25.62
C GLU A 614 3.56 4.52 25.34
N PRO A 615 2.21 4.48 25.32
CA PRO A 615 1.40 5.67 25.11
C PRO A 615 1.53 6.64 26.29
N VAL A 616 1.91 7.89 26.01
CA VAL A 616 1.97 8.99 26.99
C VAL A 616 0.60 9.66 27.07
N TRP A 617 0.04 10.00 25.90
CA TRP A 617 -1.32 10.51 25.77
C TRP A 617 -1.88 10.18 24.39
N SER A 618 -3.21 10.21 24.26
CA SER A 618 -3.90 10.24 22.99
C SER A 618 -4.99 11.30 22.99
N SER A 619 -5.34 11.82 21.80
CA SER A 619 -6.35 12.87 21.63
C SER A 619 -7.17 12.61 20.37
N SER A 620 -8.50 12.64 20.53
CA SER A 620 -9.48 12.64 19.44
C SER A 620 -9.91 14.05 19.02
N ASP A 621 -9.45 15.09 19.73
CA ASP A 621 -9.92 16.47 19.57
C ASP A 621 -9.16 17.24 18.47
N LEU A 622 -8.22 16.56 17.79
CA LEU A 622 -7.32 17.10 16.77
C LEU A 622 -7.74 16.72 15.33
N GLY A 623 -8.87 16.05 15.16
CA GLY A 623 -9.42 15.70 13.85
C GLY A 623 -8.60 14.64 13.10
N SER A 624 -8.91 14.46 11.81
CA SER A 624 -8.17 13.54 10.93
C SER A 624 -6.92 14.22 10.38
N VAL A 625 -5.77 13.90 10.95
CA VAL A 625 -4.47 14.50 10.60
C VAL A 625 -3.80 13.67 9.50
N TRP A 626 -3.64 14.26 8.32
CA TRP A 626 -3.03 13.60 7.15
C TRP A 626 -1.50 13.68 7.11
N ILE A 627 -0.93 14.65 7.81
CA ILE A 627 0.47 15.07 7.69
C ILE A 627 1.25 14.94 8.98
N SER A 628 2.58 15.02 8.84
CA SER A 628 3.50 15.02 9.98
C SER A 628 3.35 16.34 10.74
N ALA A 629 3.54 16.33 12.07
CA ALA A 629 3.51 17.57 12.84
C ALA A 629 4.83 18.34 12.66
N GLY A 630 4.75 19.66 12.63
CA GLY A 630 5.91 20.52 12.86
C GLY A 630 6.16 20.65 14.36
N TYR A 631 7.42 20.67 14.79
CA TYR A 631 7.78 20.91 16.18
C TYR A 631 8.78 22.05 16.28
N ALA A 632 8.47 23.08 17.06
CA ALA A 632 9.37 24.18 17.37
C ALA A 632 9.00 24.84 18.70
N ASN A 633 9.99 25.36 19.42
CA ASN A 633 9.79 26.17 20.63
C ASN A 633 8.84 25.53 21.68
N GLY A 634 8.92 24.19 21.86
CA GLY A 634 8.07 23.46 22.81
C GLY A 634 6.62 23.30 22.37
N LYS A 635 6.31 23.45 21.07
CA LYS A 635 4.96 23.39 20.50
C LYS A 635 4.90 22.45 19.32
N LEU A 636 3.74 21.81 19.15
CA LEU A 636 3.40 21.04 17.96
C LEU A 636 2.43 21.81 17.07
N PHE A 637 2.68 21.79 15.77
CA PHE A 637 1.83 22.39 14.74
C PHE A 637 1.33 21.29 13.80
N LEU A 638 0.02 21.17 13.64
CA LEU A 638 -0.58 20.12 12.82
C LEU A 638 -1.91 20.60 12.22
N GLY A 639 -2.26 20.05 11.07
CA GLY A 639 -3.48 20.39 10.37
C GLY A 639 -4.36 19.18 10.11
N ASP A 640 -5.67 19.36 10.13
CA ASP A 640 -6.64 18.33 9.78
C ASP A 640 -7.17 18.48 8.34
N MET A 641 -7.81 17.41 7.88
CA MET A 641 -8.45 17.37 6.56
C MET A 641 -9.65 18.32 6.41
N ASN A 642 -10.15 18.91 7.51
CA ASN A 642 -11.26 19.85 7.49
C ASN A 642 -10.78 21.31 7.40
N GLY A 643 -9.47 21.56 7.37
CA GLY A 643 -8.89 22.90 7.23
C GLY A 643 -8.66 23.61 8.56
N ASN A 644 -8.67 22.88 9.67
CA ASN A 644 -8.20 23.40 10.94
C ASN A 644 -6.67 23.24 11.02
N PHE A 645 -5.99 24.31 11.42
CA PHE A 645 -4.59 24.29 11.79
C PHE A 645 -4.46 24.57 13.28
N PHE A 646 -3.72 23.72 14.00
CA PHE A 646 -3.65 23.72 15.45
C PHE A 646 -2.22 23.97 15.91
N CYS A 647 -2.10 24.69 17.03
CA CYS A 647 -0.95 24.59 17.91
C CYS A 647 -1.33 23.77 19.15
N VAL A 648 -0.49 22.84 19.53
CA VAL A 648 -0.76 21.84 20.57
C VAL A 648 0.41 21.75 21.53
N ASP A 649 0.09 21.60 22.82
CA ASP A 649 1.09 21.28 23.86
C ASP A 649 1.56 19.81 23.69
N PRO A 650 2.85 19.57 23.42
CA PRO A 650 3.39 18.22 23.21
C PRO A 650 3.29 17.30 24.43
N ASN A 651 3.11 17.83 25.63
CA ASN A 651 3.05 17.04 26.86
C ASN A 651 1.63 16.61 27.22
N THR A 652 0.62 17.33 26.75
CA THR A 652 -0.78 17.09 27.14
C THR A 652 -1.72 16.79 25.96
N GLY A 653 -1.31 17.09 24.72
CA GLY A 653 -2.16 16.96 23.55
C GLY A 653 -3.29 18.01 23.48
N LYS A 654 -3.25 19.04 24.35
CA LYS A 654 -4.26 20.11 24.39
C LYS A 654 -3.95 21.21 23.39
N LYS A 655 -4.99 21.71 22.73
CA LYS A 655 -4.91 22.86 21.82
C LYS A 655 -4.56 24.12 22.61
N ILE A 656 -3.53 24.83 22.16
CA ILE A 656 -3.13 26.16 22.63
C ILE A 656 -3.92 27.21 21.84
N TRP A 657 -3.93 27.08 20.52
CA TRP A 657 -4.75 27.88 19.61
C TRP A 657 -5.14 27.05 18.37
N ASN A 658 -6.16 27.52 17.64
CA ASN A 658 -6.58 26.94 16.37
C ASN A 658 -6.94 28.05 15.36
N TYR A 659 -6.76 27.76 14.07
CA TYR A 659 -7.12 28.65 12.97
C TYR A 659 -7.85 27.86 11.88
N TYR A 660 -8.96 28.38 11.36
CA TYR A 660 -9.71 27.76 10.27
C TYR A 660 -9.32 28.39 8.92
N THR A 661 -8.65 27.64 8.05
CA THR A 661 -8.01 28.17 6.83
C THR A 661 -9.00 28.67 5.77
N ALA A 662 -10.29 28.40 5.93
CA ALA A 662 -11.37 28.86 5.05
C ALA A 662 -12.20 30.04 5.60
N GLU A 663 -11.89 30.55 6.79
CA GLU A 663 -12.69 31.60 7.45
C GLU A 663 -12.91 32.84 6.56
N ASN A 664 -12.01 33.11 5.61
CA ASN A 664 -12.08 34.25 4.68
C ASN A 664 -11.67 33.89 3.23
N THR A 665 -12.11 32.74 2.73
CA THR A 665 -11.93 32.34 1.31
C THR A 665 -13.23 32.45 0.52
N PRO A 666 -13.17 32.58 -0.83
CA PRO A 666 -14.35 32.50 -1.69
C PRO A 666 -15.18 31.23 -1.41
N ASN A 667 -16.51 31.29 -1.61
CA ASN A 667 -17.39 30.17 -1.28
C ASN A 667 -17.04 28.85 -2.00
N GLU A 668 -16.46 28.93 -3.20
CA GLU A 668 -15.95 27.76 -3.94
C GLU A 668 -14.79 27.04 -3.23
N ASN A 669 -14.04 27.74 -2.37
CA ASN A 669 -12.94 27.20 -1.56
C ASN A 669 -13.38 26.81 -0.14
N ARG A 670 -14.69 26.62 0.07
CA ARG A 670 -15.28 26.15 1.33
C ARG A 670 -15.91 24.77 1.11
N PRO A 671 -16.13 23.98 2.19
CA PRO A 671 -16.81 22.69 2.05
C PRO A 671 -18.16 22.85 1.36
N LEU A 672 -18.37 22.11 0.27
CA LEU A 672 -19.69 21.92 -0.32
C LEU A 672 -20.34 20.78 0.47
N ASP A 673 -21.15 21.13 1.47
CA ASP A 673 -21.94 20.21 2.31
C ASP A 673 -21.18 19.03 2.98
N GLU A 674 -21.92 18.14 3.64
CA GLU A 674 -21.52 17.17 4.69
C GLU A 674 -20.52 16.07 4.27
N HIS A 675 -19.86 16.21 3.12
CA HIS A 675 -18.92 15.26 2.57
C HIS A 675 -17.63 15.18 3.40
N THR A 676 -17.68 14.37 4.45
CA THR A 676 -16.54 13.93 5.25
C THR A 676 -15.73 12.89 4.47
N GLY A 677 -14.78 13.34 3.66
CA GLY A 677 -13.85 12.46 2.93
C GLY A 677 -12.78 13.22 2.15
N HIS A 678 -11.69 12.53 1.81
CA HIS A 678 -10.62 13.05 0.95
C HIS A 678 -11.19 13.72 -0.30
N GLY A 679 -10.88 15.00 -0.53
CA GLY A 679 -11.07 15.55 -1.87
C GLY A 679 -11.63 16.97 -2.06
N TRP A 680 -11.91 17.78 -1.03
CA TRP A 680 -12.37 19.17 -1.26
C TRP A 680 -11.78 20.16 -0.23
N PRO A 681 -11.66 21.47 -0.58
CA PRO A 681 -11.21 22.50 0.37
C PRO A 681 -11.97 22.45 1.70
N PRO A 682 -11.30 22.73 2.83
CA PRO A 682 -10.06 23.50 2.95
C PRO A 682 -8.92 22.76 3.68
N GLY A 683 -8.84 21.42 3.58
CA GLY A 683 -7.88 20.61 4.34
C GLY A 683 -6.42 21.08 4.29
N VAL A 684 -5.70 20.86 5.40
CA VAL A 684 -4.27 21.16 5.53
C VAL A 684 -3.46 19.89 5.25
N TYR A 685 -2.79 19.85 4.10
CA TYR A 685 -2.16 18.63 3.56
C TYR A 685 -0.63 18.69 3.43
N CYS A 686 0.02 19.77 3.87
CA CYS A 686 1.48 19.88 3.85
C CYS A 686 2.08 20.07 5.26
N ASN A 687 3.21 19.41 5.54
CA ASN A 687 3.92 19.54 6.81
C ASN A 687 4.26 21.01 7.09
N PRO A 688 3.93 21.59 8.26
CA PRO A 688 4.27 22.97 8.56
C PRO A 688 5.76 23.14 8.82
N VAL A 689 6.36 24.25 8.38
CA VAL A 689 7.77 24.62 8.58
C VAL A 689 7.89 25.85 9.48
N THR A 690 8.98 25.96 10.25
CA THR A 690 9.12 26.98 11.29
C THR A 690 10.49 27.65 11.27
N GLU A 691 10.54 28.95 11.48
CA GLU A 691 11.77 29.70 11.76
C GLU A 691 11.48 30.81 12.77
N GLY A 692 12.33 30.95 13.79
CA GLY A 692 12.11 31.93 14.86
C GLY A 692 10.74 31.74 15.53
N ASN A 693 9.92 32.80 15.53
CA ASN A 693 8.55 32.79 16.07
C ASN A 693 7.45 32.63 15.00
N VAL A 694 7.79 32.17 13.80
CA VAL A 694 6.85 32.07 12.68
C VAL A 694 6.66 30.61 12.26
N VAL A 695 5.42 30.22 11.98
CA VAL A 695 5.08 28.92 11.37
C VAL A 695 4.39 29.14 10.03
N TYR A 696 4.82 28.39 9.02
CA TYR A 696 4.34 28.45 7.65
C TYR A 696 3.65 27.15 7.26
N VAL A 697 2.50 27.26 6.59
CA VAL A 697 1.73 26.09 6.14
C VAL A 697 0.84 26.43 4.95
N GLY A 698 0.60 25.45 4.09
CA GLY A 698 -0.32 25.52 2.96
C GLY A 698 -1.62 24.76 3.22
N SER A 699 -2.70 25.19 2.57
CA SER A 699 -4.00 24.54 2.71
C SER A 699 -4.79 24.54 1.40
N TRP A 700 -5.59 23.49 1.19
CA TRP A 700 -6.50 23.37 0.04
C TRP A 700 -7.58 24.45 -0.02
N SER A 701 -7.63 25.36 0.97
CA SER A 701 -8.32 26.64 0.83
C SER A 701 -7.75 27.54 -0.28
N GLY A 702 -6.59 27.18 -0.87
CA GLY A 702 -5.95 27.83 -2.02
C GLY A 702 -4.81 28.79 -1.64
N TYR A 703 -4.30 28.67 -0.41
CA TYR A 703 -3.37 29.64 0.17
C TYR A 703 -2.22 28.97 0.92
N TYR A 704 -1.08 29.66 0.95
CA TYR A 704 -0.08 29.52 1.99
C TYR A 704 -0.25 30.62 3.04
N PHE A 705 0.14 30.31 4.26
CA PHE A 705 -0.05 31.14 5.44
C PHE A 705 1.25 31.22 6.24
N ALA A 706 1.43 32.35 6.92
CA ALA A 706 2.38 32.50 8.02
C ALA A 706 1.64 32.95 9.28
N PHE A 707 1.96 32.33 10.41
CA PHE A 707 1.37 32.64 11.71
C PHE A 707 2.44 32.91 12.76
N ASP A 708 2.12 33.78 13.71
CA ASP A 708 2.83 33.85 14.98
C ASP A 708 2.64 32.53 15.75
N GLN A 709 3.73 31.89 16.13
CA GLN A 709 3.71 30.58 16.79
C GLN A 709 3.05 30.60 18.17
N GLU A 710 3.15 31.72 18.91
CA GLU A 710 2.62 31.82 20.27
C GLU A 710 1.12 32.10 20.26
N THR A 711 0.67 33.02 19.40
CA THR A 711 -0.71 33.53 19.47
C THR A 711 -1.62 32.98 18.37
N GLY A 712 -1.07 32.33 17.34
CA GLY A 712 -1.82 31.91 16.15
C GLY A 712 -2.28 33.10 15.28
N LYS A 713 -1.70 34.29 15.49
CA LYS A 713 -2.06 35.48 14.72
C LYS A 713 -1.56 35.33 13.29
N LEU A 714 -2.44 35.49 12.32
CA LEU A 714 -2.08 35.53 10.91
C LEU A 714 -1.15 36.73 10.65
N LEU A 715 0.03 36.45 10.10
CA LEU A 715 1.01 37.46 9.69
C LEU A 715 0.79 37.85 8.23
N TRP A 716 0.73 36.85 7.34
CA TRP A 716 0.39 37.01 5.93
C TRP A 716 -0.25 35.74 5.38
N ARG A 717 -0.93 35.88 4.24
CA ARG A 717 -1.39 34.76 3.41
C ARG A 717 -1.20 35.09 1.93
N THR A 718 -0.86 34.09 1.14
CA THR A 718 -0.61 34.24 -0.30
C THR A 718 -1.46 33.24 -1.06
N LYS A 719 -2.24 33.73 -2.02
CA LYS A 719 -3.03 32.86 -2.90
C LYS A 719 -2.09 32.16 -3.88
N THR A 720 -1.99 30.84 -3.77
CA THR A 720 -1.18 30.01 -4.68
C THR A 720 -2.05 29.15 -5.60
N GLN A 721 -3.36 29.29 -5.50
CA GLN A 721 -4.34 28.73 -6.44
C GLN A 721 -4.43 29.63 -7.70
N PRO A 722 -4.24 29.08 -8.92
CA PRO A 722 -4.48 29.80 -10.17
C PRO A 722 -5.95 30.25 -10.30
N GLU A 723 -6.20 31.29 -11.10
CA GLU A 723 -7.56 31.72 -11.41
C GLU A 723 -8.35 30.62 -12.13
N GLY A 724 -9.61 30.41 -11.75
CA GLY A 724 -10.52 29.44 -12.37
C GLY A 724 -10.27 27.96 -12.00
N VAL A 725 -9.27 27.66 -11.16
CA VAL A 725 -9.04 26.32 -10.62
C VAL A 725 -9.74 26.20 -9.28
N ASN A 726 -10.72 25.30 -9.14
CA ASN A 726 -11.41 25.04 -7.87
C ASN A 726 -10.85 23.78 -7.19
N GLY A 727 -10.41 23.90 -5.95
CA GLY A 727 -9.93 22.77 -5.14
C GLY A 727 -8.59 22.19 -5.56
N GLY A 728 -7.85 21.71 -4.55
CA GLY A 728 -6.50 21.16 -4.70
C GLY A 728 -5.44 22.25 -4.83
N LEU A 729 -4.42 22.14 -3.95
CA LEU A 729 -3.12 22.84 -4.00
C LEU A 729 -3.06 24.06 -3.09
N PRO A 730 -2.25 24.03 -2.01
CA PRO A 730 -1.04 23.20 -1.80
C PRO A 730 -1.31 21.79 -1.25
N ASP A 731 -0.80 20.76 -1.94
CA ASP A 731 -1.04 19.34 -1.62
C ASP A 731 0.01 18.77 -0.64
N SER A 732 0.54 17.57 -0.86
CA SER A 732 1.40 16.86 0.11
C SER A 732 2.86 17.35 0.16
N ALA A 733 3.28 18.18 -0.81
CA ALA A 733 4.60 18.79 -0.81
C ALA A 733 4.76 19.76 0.37
N ALA A 734 5.78 19.54 1.19
CA ALA A 734 6.07 20.43 2.31
C ALA A 734 6.65 21.78 1.80
N PRO A 735 6.29 22.92 2.41
CA PRO A 735 7.03 24.16 2.24
C PRO A 735 8.46 24.02 2.77
N VAL A 736 9.43 24.57 2.03
CA VAL A 736 10.86 24.50 2.38
C VAL A 736 11.42 25.89 2.58
N LEU A 737 12.01 26.15 3.74
CA LEU A 737 12.74 27.39 4.01
C LEU A 737 14.19 27.24 3.57
N HIS A 738 14.64 28.18 2.76
CA HIS A 738 16.05 28.32 2.40
C HIS A 738 16.38 29.80 2.23
N LYS A 739 17.31 30.30 3.06
CA LYS A 739 17.61 31.73 3.19
C LYS A 739 16.34 32.55 3.51
N ASP A 740 16.03 33.56 2.71
CA ASP A 740 14.86 34.43 2.91
C ASP A 740 13.61 33.97 2.13
N HIS A 741 13.66 32.76 1.57
CA HIS A 741 12.63 32.25 0.68
C HIS A 741 11.95 30.99 1.21
N LEU A 742 10.64 30.88 0.93
CA LEU A 742 9.81 29.71 1.14
C LEU A 742 9.48 29.09 -0.22
N TYR A 743 10.10 27.95 -0.54
CA TYR A 743 9.83 27.20 -1.77
C TYR A 743 8.58 26.34 -1.59
N VAL A 744 7.59 26.55 -2.44
CA VAL A 744 6.26 25.96 -2.31
C VAL A 744 5.62 25.62 -3.66
N GLN A 745 4.59 24.78 -3.62
CA GLN A 745 3.82 24.42 -4.81
C GLN A 745 2.73 25.46 -5.11
N LYS A 746 2.64 25.90 -6.38
CA LYS A 746 1.56 26.80 -6.85
C LYS A 746 0.72 26.08 -7.93
N ALA A 747 -0.18 25.22 -7.49
CA ALA A 747 -0.78 24.20 -8.34
C ALA A 747 0.20 23.18 -8.92
N GLY A 748 -0.30 22.00 -9.25
CA GLY A 748 0.47 20.79 -9.45
C GLY A 748 1.47 20.82 -10.61
N THR A 749 1.67 21.94 -11.28
CA THR A 749 2.63 22.15 -12.36
C THR A 749 3.64 23.28 -12.07
N PHE A 750 3.53 24.00 -10.95
CA PHE A 750 4.43 25.11 -10.64
C PHE A 750 5.15 24.92 -9.30
N LEU A 751 6.41 25.34 -9.30
CA LEU A 751 7.19 25.62 -8.10
C LEU A 751 7.36 27.13 -7.98
N VAL A 752 7.20 27.69 -6.79
CA VAL A 752 7.41 29.11 -6.54
C VAL A 752 8.25 29.33 -5.30
N ALA A 753 8.92 30.47 -5.24
CA ALA A 753 9.56 30.97 -4.02
C ALA A 753 8.80 32.21 -3.54
N LEU A 754 8.35 32.17 -2.28
CA LEU A 754 7.75 33.30 -1.59
C LEU A 754 8.80 33.96 -0.70
N ASN A 755 8.76 35.29 -0.59
CA ASN A 755 9.46 35.99 0.47
C ASN A 755 8.91 35.55 1.83
N LYS A 756 9.74 35.03 2.75
CA LYS A 756 9.24 34.50 4.03
C LYS A 756 8.65 35.56 4.97
N TYR A 757 8.97 36.84 4.75
CA TYR A 757 8.50 37.95 5.58
C TYR A 757 7.20 38.57 5.05
N THR A 758 7.06 38.72 3.73
CA THR A 758 5.91 39.39 3.12
C THR A 758 4.90 38.44 2.48
N GLY A 759 5.32 37.22 2.13
CA GLY A 759 4.55 36.26 1.34
C GLY A 759 4.49 36.59 -0.15
N GLU A 760 5.18 37.62 -0.63
CA GLU A 760 5.22 37.98 -2.04
C GLU A 760 5.91 36.90 -2.88
N ILE A 761 5.40 36.63 -4.08
CA ILE A 761 6.02 35.69 -5.01
C ILE A 761 7.22 36.37 -5.67
N GLU A 762 8.42 35.84 -5.43
CA GLU A 762 9.68 36.39 -5.95
C GLU A 762 10.21 35.61 -7.16
N TRP A 763 9.80 34.35 -7.30
CA TRP A 763 10.16 33.51 -8.43
C TRP A 763 9.11 32.44 -8.71
N GLU A 764 8.91 32.10 -9.98
CA GLU A 764 8.03 31.02 -10.43
C GLU A 764 8.68 30.19 -11.54
N TRP A 765 8.49 28.88 -11.45
CA TRP A 765 8.87 27.94 -12.50
C TRP A 765 7.68 27.06 -12.90
N PHE A 766 7.53 26.87 -14.20
CA PHE A 766 6.54 25.98 -14.79
C PHE A 766 7.20 24.67 -15.22
N ALA A 767 6.70 23.55 -14.71
CA ALA A 767 7.16 22.23 -15.10
C ALA A 767 6.92 22.00 -16.61
N PRO A 768 7.79 21.25 -17.31
CA PRO A 768 7.60 20.98 -18.74
C PRO A 768 6.23 20.34 -19.03
N PRO A 769 5.61 20.59 -20.21
CA PRO A 769 4.26 20.10 -20.51
C PRO A 769 4.06 18.61 -20.23
N GLY A 770 3.03 18.29 -19.44
CA GLY A 770 2.68 16.92 -19.04
C GLY A 770 3.36 16.42 -17.76
N PHE A 771 4.27 17.19 -17.17
CA PHE A 771 4.79 16.93 -15.83
C PHE A 771 3.96 17.64 -14.76
N LEU A 772 3.86 16.99 -13.60
CA LEU A 772 3.38 17.54 -12.35
C LEU A 772 4.56 17.75 -11.39
N GLN A 773 4.58 18.87 -10.70
CA GLN A 773 5.44 19.19 -9.57
C GLN A 773 4.59 19.05 -8.29
N ASN A 774 4.82 17.99 -7.52
CA ASN A 774 4.19 17.77 -6.20
C ASN A 774 5.16 17.11 -5.20
N GLY A 775 6.47 17.13 -5.51
CA GLY A 775 7.50 16.70 -4.58
C GLY A 775 8.02 17.87 -3.76
N THR A 776 8.29 17.66 -2.48
CA THR A 776 9.05 18.64 -1.67
C THR A 776 10.43 18.86 -2.30
N VAL A 777 10.92 20.10 -2.30
CA VAL A 777 12.25 20.43 -2.85
C VAL A 777 13.35 20.18 -1.82
N ALA A 778 14.58 19.94 -2.25
CA ALA A 778 15.75 20.06 -1.38
C ALA A 778 16.52 21.33 -1.72
N ALA A 779 17.11 22.00 -0.73
CA ALA A 779 17.87 23.22 -0.93
C ALA A 779 19.07 23.30 0.02
N ASN A 780 20.21 23.73 -0.51
CA ASN A 780 21.39 24.04 0.29
C ASN A 780 22.34 24.93 -0.51
N GLY A 781 23.04 25.84 0.19
CA GLY A 781 23.96 26.78 -0.45
C GLY A 781 23.26 27.63 -1.51
N ASP A 782 23.74 27.54 -2.74
CA ASP A 782 23.26 28.26 -3.92
C ASP A 782 22.35 27.39 -4.81
N LYS A 783 21.88 26.22 -4.33
CA LYS A 783 21.15 25.25 -5.15
C LYS A 783 19.81 24.82 -4.57
N VAL A 784 18.88 24.55 -5.48
CA VAL A 784 17.57 23.98 -5.20
C VAL A 784 17.31 22.81 -6.15
N PHE A 785 16.76 21.71 -5.63
CA PHE A 785 16.46 20.50 -6.39
C PHE A 785 14.97 20.21 -6.33
N ALA A 786 14.34 20.16 -7.49
CA ALA A 786 12.91 19.88 -7.61
C ALA A 786 12.67 18.56 -8.35
N SER A 787 11.65 17.83 -7.88
CA SER A 787 11.20 16.60 -8.49
C SER A 787 9.90 16.80 -9.24
N VAL A 788 9.80 16.21 -10.43
CA VAL A 788 8.58 16.21 -11.24
C VAL A 788 8.24 14.82 -11.75
N VAL A 789 6.95 14.57 -11.95
CA VAL A 789 6.38 13.28 -12.36
C VAL A 789 5.47 13.41 -13.57
N ARG A 790 5.45 12.41 -14.45
CA ARG A 790 4.32 12.18 -15.37
C ARG A 790 3.53 10.97 -14.91
N GLN A 791 2.22 11.04 -15.04
CA GLN A 791 1.33 9.96 -14.57
C GLN A 791 0.15 9.70 -15.51
N VAL A 792 -0.31 8.44 -15.56
CA VAL A 792 -1.53 7.99 -16.25
C VAL A 792 -2.55 7.59 -15.21
N THR A 793 -3.73 8.22 -15.19
CA THR A 793 -4.81 7.88 -14.24
C THR A 793 -4.30 7.67 -12.79
N SER A 794 -3.38 8.55 -12.34
CA SER A 794 -2.64 8.56 -11.06
C SER A 794 -1.42 7.61 -10.89
N LEU A 795 -1.03 6.88 -11.93
CA LEU A 795 0.16 6.02 -11.95
C LEU A 795 1.37 6.73 -12.55
N PRO A 796 2.41 7.05 -11.77
CA PRO A 796 3.66 7.58 -12.29
C PRO A 796 4.31 6.63 -13.29
N TYR A 797 4.89 7.19 -14.34
CA TYR A 797 5.64 6.41 -15.32
C TYR A 797 6.93 7.07 -15.82
N ASN A 798 7.10 8.35 -15.52
CA ASN A 798 8.33 9.06 -15.80
C ASN A 798 8.57 10.05 -14.67
N ALA A 799 9.82 10.19 -14.23
CA ALA A 799 10.21 11.16 -13.23
C ALA A 799 11.54 11.82 -13.61
N THR A 800 11.67 13.09 -13.23
CA THR A 800 12.85 13.89 -13.53
C THR A 800 13.20 14.77 -12.33
N ILE A 801 14.49 14.89 -12.05
CA ILE A 801 15.05 15.85 -11.10
C ILE A 801 15.62 17.04 -11.89
N PHE A 802 15.30 18.25 -11.44
CA PHE A 802 15.88 19.50 -11.91
C PHE A 802 16.71 20.13 -10.81
N ALA A 803 17.90 20.60 -11.16
CA ALA A 803 18.72 21.45 -10.30
C ALA A 803 18.64 22.89 -10.79
N PHE A 804 18.44 23.81 -9.84
CA PHE A 804 18.38 25.24 -10.06
C PHE A 804 19.47 25.93 -9.24
N SER A 805 19.97 27.07 -9.71
CA SER A 805 20.51 28.06 -8.78
C SER A 805 19.37 28.58 -7.88
N ASP A 806 19.69 29.09 -6.70
CA ASP A 806 18.68 29.68 -5.83
C ASP A 806 18.19 31.05 -6.34
N VAL A 807 17.21 31.64 -5.64
CA VAL A 807 16.59 32.91 -6.06
C VAL A 807 17.61 34.05 -6.10
N GLU A 808 18.54 34.09 -5.15
CA GLU A 808 19.61 35.10 -5.11
C GLU A 808 20.57 35.00 -6.29
N ASN A 809 20.69 33.82 -6.91
CA ASN A 809 21.55 33.54 -8.07
C ASN A 809 20.76 33.33 -9.38
N GLY A 810 19.55 33.91 -9.48
CA GLY A 810 18.80 34.02 -10.74
C GLY A 810 17.95 32.81 -11.13
N SER A 811 17.89 31.77 -10.30
CA SER A 811 17.05 30.59 -10.50
C SER A 811 17.21 29.87 -11.85
N GLU A 812 18.43 29.82 -12.38
CA GLU A 812 18.75 29.17 -13.64
C GLU A 812 18.75 27.65 -13.49
N ILE A 813 18.24 26.92 -14.49
CA ILE A 813 18.37 25.46 -14.52
C ILE A 813 19.84 25.10 -14.80
N LEU A 814 20.49 24.48 -13.83
CA LEU A 814 21.89 24.06 -13.91
C LEU A 814 22.03 22.75 -14.69
N TRP A 815 21.19 21.75 -14.33
CA TRP A 815 21.15 20.45 -14.98
C TRP A 815 19.81 19.74 -14.72
N GLN A 816 19.56 18.67 -15.46
CA GLN A 816 18.42 17.77 -15.22
C GLN A 816 18.86 16.30 -15.29
N TYR A 817 18.22 15.45 -14.50
CA TYR A 817 18.42 13.99 -14.53
C TYR A 817 17.10 13.28 -14.80
N LYS A 818 17.04 12.51 -15.89
CA LYS A 818 15.87 11.70 -16.28
C LYS A 818 16.02 10.28 -15.76
N GLY A 819 15.00 9.77 -15.06
CA GLY A 819 14.97 8.40 -14.53
C GLY A 819 15.09 8.32 -13.02
N GLY A 820 14.38 9.20 -12.30
CA GLY A 820 14.17 9.12 -10.86
C GLY A 820 13.45 10.36 -10.29
N GLY A 821 13.04 10.31 -9.02
CA GLY A 821 12.23 11.36 -8.39
C GLY A 821 10.71 11.15 -8.55
N GLY A 822 9.95 12.22 -8.74
CA GLY A 822 8.52 12.24 -8.98
C GLY A 822 7.72 12.70 -7.77
N LEU A 823 6.77 11.90 -7.29
CA LEU A 823 5.97 12.18 -6.08
C LEU A 823 6.74 11.87 -4.79
N THR A 824 8.02 12.21 -4.77
CA THR A 824 8.95 12.00 -3.66
C THR A 824 9.94 13.15 -3.67
N ALA A 825 10.42 13.52 -2.48
CA ALA A 825 11.43 14.55 -2.33
C ALA A 825 12.85 13.97 -2.44
N PRO A 826 13.82 14.72 -2.99
CA PRO A 826 15.22 14.43 -2.79
C PRO A 826 15.69 14.84 -1.39
N VAL A 827 16.78 14.26 -0.94
CA VAL A 827 17.54 14.68 0.25
C VAL A 827 18.99 14.86 -0.15
N MET A 828 19.76 15.64 0.59
CA MET A 828 21.13 15.93 0.21
C MET A 828 22.09 16.00 1.38
N THR A 829 23.34 15.70 1.07
CA THR A 829 24.52 16.02 1.88
C THR A 829 25.27 17.16 1.20
N LYS A 830 26.49 17.44 1.65
CA LYS A 830 27.39 18.39 0.98
C LYS A 830 27.70 17.99 -0.47
N ASP A 831 27.83 16.70 -0.76
CA ASP A 831 28.38 16.16 -2.00
C ASP A 831 27.50 15.09 -2.66
N LYS A 832 26.32 14.81 -2.10
CA LYS A 832 25.38 13.79 -2.60
C LYS A 832 23.96 14.32 -2.61
N LEU A 833 23.25 14.05 -3.71
CA LEU A 833 21.81 14.20 -3.82
C LEU A 833 21.20 12.81 -3.92
N ILE A 834 20.34 12.42 -2.99
CA ILE A 834 19.78 11.08 -2.87
C ILE A 834 18.26 11.14 -2.97
N PHE A 835 17.68 10.29 -3.79
CA PHE A 835 16.22 10.21 -3.96
C PHE A 835 15.79 8.82 -4.39
N GLY A 836 14.56 8.47 -4.04
CA GLY A 836 13.86 7.35 -4.65
C GLY A 836 13.14 7.80 -5.91
N SER A 837 12.44 6.86 -6.54
CA SER A 837 11.60 7.17 -7.69
C SER A 837 10.19 6.67 -7.48
N SER A 838 9.23 7.54 -7.78
CA SER A 838 7.84 7.12 -7.98
C SER A 838 7.67 6.48 -9.35
N ALA A 839 8.59 6.63 -10.29
CA ALA A 839 8.46 6.13 -11.65
C ALA A 839 9.52 5.09 -12.03
N ASP A 840 10.43 4.71 -11.14
CA ASP A 840 11.53 3.75 -11.34
C ASP A 840 11.75 2.86 -10.10
N PRO A 841 12.12 1.57 -10.23
CA PRO A 841 12.30 0.68 -9.08
C PRO A 841 13.67 0.86 -8.40
N PHE A 842 14.19 2.10 -8.37
CA PHE A 842 15.55 2.40 -7.94
C PHE A 842 15.59 3.51 -6.87
N ILE A 843 16.59 3.42 -6.00
CA ILE A 843 17.11 4.57 -5.25
C ILE A 843 18.41 5.00 -5.92
N ILE A 844 18.60 6.31 -6.07
CA ILE A 844 19.67 6.90 -6.86
C ILE A 844 20.39 7.96 -6.02
N CYS A 845 21.71 8.01 -6.17
CA CYS A 845 22.54 9.09 -5.67
C CYS A 845 23.28 9.75 -6.81
N LEU A 846 23.18 11.08 -6.87
CA LEU A 846 23.85 11.93 -7.84
C LEU A 846 24.85 12.85 -7.14
N ASN A 847 25.84 13.31 -7.90
CA ASN A 847 26.62 14.49 -7.55
C ASN A 847 25.72 15.74 -7.70
N PRO A 848 25.55 16.57 -6.65
CA PRO A 848 24.66 17.73 -6.70
C PRO A 848 25.15 18.84 -7.64
N GLU A 849 26.44 18.89 -7.96
CA GLU A 849 27.04 19.88 -8.87
C GLU A 849 26.86 19.48 -10.34
N SER A 850 27.12 18.22 -10.68
CA SER A 850 27.14 17.75 -12.09
C SER A 850 25.90 16.97 -12.53
N GLY A 851 25.13 16.42 -11.59
CA GLY A 851 24.04 15.49 -11.87
C GLY A 851 24.51 14.08 -12.27
N GLU A 852 25.81 13.79 -12.18
CA GLU A 852 26.36 12.46 -12.49
C GLU A 852 25.98 11.42 -11.42
N VAL A 853 25.69 10.19 -11.85
CA VAL A 853 25.32 9.09 -10.95
C VAL A 853 26.55 8.62 -10.16
N ILE A 854 26.47 8.70 -8.84
CA ILE A 854 27.46 8.12 -7.91
C ILE A 854 27.14 6.64 -7.69
N TRP A 855 25.90 6.33 -7.35
CA TRP A 855 25.40 4.96 -7.23
C TRP A 855 23.90 4.88 -7.53
N ARG A 856 23.44 3.67 -7.86
CA ARG A 856 22.04 3.35 -8.18
C ARG A 856 21.72 1.90 -7.83
N THR A 857 20.66 1.71 -7.05
CA THR A 857 20.34 0.43 -6.39
C THR A 857 18.92 -0.01 -6.74
N HIS A 858 18.72 -1.23 -7.25
CA HIS A 858 17.38 -1.76 -7.51
C HIS A 858 16.71 -2.17 -6.20
N VAL A 859 15.57 -1.58 -5.91
CA VAL A 859 14.75 -1.88 -4.73
C VAL A 859 13.47 -2.64 -5.06
N GLY A 860 13.16 -2.83 -6.36
CA GLY A 860 12.07 -3.69 -6.84
C GLY A 860 10.66 -3.14 -6.66
N GLY A 861 10.52 -1.87 -6.28
CA GLY A 861 9.25 -1.15 -6.18
C GLY A 861 9.49 0.36 -6.20
N MET A 862 8.42 1.13 -6.28
CA MET A 862 8.47 2.60 -6.24
C MET A 862 8.55 3.14 -4.81
N MET A 863 9.09 4.34 -4.66
CA MET A 863 8.90 5.19 -3.49
C MET A 863 7.88 6.27 -3.87
N LEU A 864 6.74 6.30 -3.16
CA LEU A 864 5.61 7.17 -3.50
C LEU A 864 5.16 7.93 -2.25
N GLU A 865 5.10 9.26 -2.34
CA GLU A 865 4.66 10.17 -1.27
C GLU A 865 5.34 9.86 0.08
N SER A 866 6.63 9.54 -0.01
CA SER A 866 7.54 9.27 1.09
C SER A 866 8.89 9.88 0.74
N VAL A 867 9.67 10.24 1.74
CA VAL A 867 10.98 10.85 1.57
C VAL A 867 12.05 10.02 2.27
N PRO A 868 13.28 9.87 1.71
CA PRO A 868 14.33 9.16 2.42
C PRO A 868 14.77 9.88 3.70
N ALA A 869 15.33 9.14 4.64
CA ALA A 869 16.00 9.70 5.81
C ALA A 869 17.50 9.42 5.75
N LEU A 870 18.32 10.44 6.03
CA LEU A 870 19.77 10.30 6.15
C LEU A 870 20.17 10.18 7.62
N TYR A 871 21.11 9.30 7.90
CA TYR A 871 21.74 9.19 9.22
C TYR A 871 23.13 8.58 9.08
N GLY A 872 24.15 9.36 9.41
CA GLY A 872 25.54 8.94 9.24
C GLY A 872 25.84 8.63 7.79
N ASN A 873 26.22 7.38 7.54
CA ASN A 873 26.58 6.88 6.23
C ASN A 873 25.45 6.08 5.57
N LYS A 874 24.22 6.15 6.09
CA LYS A 874 23.07 5.38 5.59
C LYS A 874 21.95 6.29 5.08
N VAL A 875 21.20 5.76 4.13
CA VAL A 875 19.87 6.27 3.75
C VAL A 875 18.82 5.20 4.01
N PHE A 876 17.68 5.62 4.56
CA PHE A 876 16.52 4.76 4.79
C PHE A 876 15.37 5.15 3.89
N ALA A 877 14.71 4.18 3.27
CA ALA A 877 13.64 4.43 2.31
C ALA A 877 12.52 3.38 2.41
N LEU A 878 11.27 3.82 2.57
CA LEU A 878 10.10 2.96 2.51
C LEU A 878 9.70 2.73 1.05
N ILE A 879 9.69 1.48 0.61
CA ILE A 879 9.42 1.10 -0.77
C ILE A 879 8.09 0.34 -0.84
N LYS A 880 7.28 0.63 -1.86
CA LYS A 880 6.01 -0.05 -2.19
C LYS A 880 6.21 -1.48 -2.72
N ASN A 881 7.00 -2.25 -2.01
CA ASN A 881 7.16 -3.69 -2.17
C ASN A 881 7.04 -4.43 -0.81
N GLY A 882 6.65 -3.69 0.24
CA GLY A 882 6.53 -4.21 1.59
C GLY A 882 7.80 -4.11 2.43
N TYR A 883 8.77 -3.26 2.08
CA TYR A 883 10.00 -3.14 2.86
C TYR A 883 10.44 -1.70 3.05
N LEU A 884 10.87 -1.41 4.28
CA LEU A 884 11.79 -0.33 4.58
C LEU A 884 13.21 -0.84 4.35
N TYR A 885 13.99 -0.07 3.60
CA TYR A 885 15.38 -0.38 3.26
C TYR A 885 16.35 0.48 4.05
N ALA A 886 17.50 -0.09 4.39
CA ALA A 886 18.70 0.65 4.74
C ALA A 886 19.78 0.43 3.69
N ILE A 887 20.37 1.51 3.20
CA ILE A 887 21.38 1.52 2.14
C ILE A 887 22.60 2.28 2.63
N GLU A 888 23.80 1.71 2.46
CA GLU A 888 25.11 2.25 2.87
C GLU A 888 26.03 2.48 1.66
#